data_AF-A0A1F6BG53-F1
#
_entry.id   AF-A0A1F6BG53-F1
#
_cell.length_a   1.000
_cell.length_b   1.000
_cell.length_c   1.000
_cell.angle_alpha   90.00
_cell.angle_beta   90.00
_cell.angle_gamma   90.00
#
_symmetry.space_group_name_H-M   'P 1'
#
loop_
_entity.id
_entity.type
_entity.pdbx_description
1 polymer ?
#
loop_
_entity_poly.entity_id
_entity_poly.type
_entity_poly.pdbx_seq_one_letter_code
_entity_poly.pdbx_strand_id
1 'polypeptide(L)'
;MLSDFWLVVQWWGTLFLVGAVAYPLTRRLFDGWHDHGYLFAKAVGMAAVTYLVYLGGVLHVVPFTSGAIWGAMAVVFLIGMFAQSPKKPASPTWKPILIEELFFFLCLLFWSWVKAHEPSIHGLEKFMDYGFTRSILNTQFFPAPDMWFAGSSINYYYFGHTVMAVLTRLSGIDLSVTFNLMLATIFAFCFTMSFSIGKQLLRGVGAIRELGGGLLTAFLATLAGNMQTLYAFTQGYTGEDVKPFWHLLWPLKDVWQKLGEGINIYWYANATRFIPYTIHEFPSYSFVVSDVHGHVLSIPFVLLAIALLIQQWGTKGAKGTWGRLLFYGFLCGVLFATNALDGPIYLGLFIVALFVYQGTKGARGHWEKFAKRIGVVVAAAALTSIPFLMHFKSFVNGVAVNCPPALVSDTQIGPILFEGVEKCQHSPLWMMWLLWGFFVYCGVWLLASKKKHMLLAVFFFFSLALIIFPEFFYFKDIYPMHFRSNTMFKLGYQAFIMFSIVAGYAIVTLSRNKIFLLFLIPQLFLVSIYPIFSVRSYFNSLRVYDGLDGLVWLKNQYPDDWEGIRWLNQQQKYTLPVIVEADGDSYTDYARISAFTGLPTIIGWPVHEWLWRGTYDVVAPRREEVRQMYESEDVGLTRSILESYGVKYVIVGELEREKYTALQEAKFSALGTAVFTHGKTVIYRINEAP
;
A
#
# COMPACT_ATOMS: atom_id res chain seq x y z
N MET A 1 -1.31 -18.38 20.50
CA MET A 1 -0.77 -17.23 21.25
C MET A 1 0.72 -17.35 21.56
N LEU A 2 1.20 -18.34 22.33
CA LEU A 2 2.64 -18.45 22.64
C LEU A 2 3.48 -18.81 21.39
N SER A 3 2.96 -19.67 20.51
CA SER A 3 3.54 -19.96 19.19
C SER A 3 3.65 -18.68 18.34
N ASP A 4 2.56 -17.92 18.26
CA ASP A 4 2.49 -16.67 17.49
C ASP A 4 3.49 -15.64 18.02
N PHE A 5 3.67 -15.54 19.34
CA PHE A 5 4.68 -14.67 19.92
C PHE A 5 6.09 -14.97 19.39
N TRP A 6 6.47 -16.25 19.30
CA TRP A 6 7.78 -16.62 18.75
C TRP A 6 7.89 -16.36 17.25
N LEU A 7 6.81 -16.50 16.48
CA LEU A 7 6.77 -16.09 15.07
C LEU A 7 6.99 -14.58 14.93
N VAL A 8 6.34 -13.76 15.79
CA VAL A 8 6.58 -12.31 15.83
C VAL A 8 8.03 -11.99 16.19
N VAL A 9 8.64 -12.71 17.15
CA VAL A 9 10.04 -12.52 17.54
C VAL A 9 11.00 -12.89 16.39
N GLN A 10 10.76 -13.99 15.69
CA GLN A 10 11.56 -14.41 14.52
C GLN A 10 11.46 -13.39 13.39
N TRP A 11 10.25 -12.89 13.11
CA TRP A 11 10.01 -11.86 12.13
C TRP A 11 10.67 -10.52 12.51
N TRP A 12 10.52 -10.10 13.77
CA TRP A 12 11.21 -8.94 14.32
C TRP A 12 12.73 -9.07 14.18
N GLY A 13 13.30 -10.24 14.49
CA GLY A 13 14.72 -10.52 14.32
C GLY A 13 15.17 -10.36 12.87
N THR A 14 14.36 -10.79 11.91
CA THR A 14 14.59 -10.60 10.47
C THR A 14 14.64 -9.11 10.12
N LEU A 15 13.65 -8.33 10.56
CA LEU A 15 13.60 -6.88 10.36
C LEU A 15 14.76 -6.16 11.05
N PHE A 16 15.14 -6.59 12.26
CA PHE A 16 16.28 -6.07 12.99
C PHE A 16 17.58 -6.26 12.21
N LEU A 17 17.81 -7.46 11.65
CA LEU A 17 18.99 -7.73 10.82
C LEU A 17 19.04 -6.85 9.57
N VAL A 18 17.92 -6.71 8.85
CA VAL A 18 17.81 -5.81 7.68
C VAL A 18 18.08 -4.35 8.07
N GLY A 19 17.58 -3.90 9.22
CA GLY A 19 17.87 -2.56 9.74
C GLY A 19 19.33 -2.39 10.18
N ALA A 20 19.91 -3.39 10.83
CA ALA A 20 21.28 -3.35 11.34
C ALA A 20 22.30 -3.22 10.21
N VAL A 21 22.13 -3.98 9.11
CA VAL A 21 23.01 -3.87 7.94
C VAL A 21 22.91 -2.52 7.24
N ALA A 22 21.71 -1.90 7.25
CA ALA A 22 21.48 -0.60 6.64
C ALA A 22 21.83 0.59 7.55
N TYR A 23 21.97 0.37 8.87
CA TYR A 23 22.17 1.43 9.84
C TYR A 23 23.38 2.34 9.54
N PRO A 24 24.55 1.85 9.10
CA PRO A 24 25.65 2.73 8.70
C PRO A 24 25.23 3.73 7.62
N LEU A 25 24.54 3.27 6.56
CA LEU A 25 24.02 4.13 5.51
C LEU A 25 23.00 5.14 6.07
N THR A 26 22.08 4.68 6.92
CA THR A 26 21.06 5.53 7.55
C THR A 26 21.66 6.65 8.38
N ARG A 27 22.71 6.36 9.16
CA ARG A 27 23.42 7.38 9.94
C ARG A 27 23.97 8.50 9.08
N ARG A 28 24.41 8.16 7.85
CA ARG A 28 24.92 9.15 6.89
C ARG A 28 23.80 10.01 6.31
N LEU A 29 22.64 9.40 6.05
CA LEU A 29 21.45 10.10 5.56
C LEU A 29 20.91 11.09 6.60
N PHE A 30 20.85 10.67 7.87
CA PHE A 30 20.30 11.41 9.01
C PHE A 30 21.38 11.97 9.96
N ASP A 31 22.48 12.47 9.40
CA ASP A 31 23.62 13.01 10.15
C ASP A 31 23.29 14.19 11.10
N GLY A 32 22.13 14.84 10.94
CA GLY A 32 21.66 15.95 11.78
C GLY A 32 20.65 15.58 12.87
N TRP A 33 20.17 14.32 12.89
CA TRP A 33 19.21 13.85 13.89
C TRP A 33 19.95 13.30 15.12
N HIS A 34 19.32 13.40 16.29
CA HIS A 34 19.95 13.00 17.56
C HIS A 34 20.21 11.49 17.66
N ASP A 35 19.31 10.69 17.11
CA ASP A 35 19.33 9.22 17.04
C ASP A 35 19.98 8.71 15.73
N HIS A 36 20.41 9.62 14.85
CA HIS A 36 20.84 9.32 13.49
C HIS A 36 19.79 8.54 12.66
N GLY A 37 18.50 8.76 12.94
CA GLY A 37 17.39 8.16 12.21
C GLY A 37 17.31 6.64 12.35
N TYR A 38 17.64 6.06 13.51
CA TYR A 38 17.67 4.60 13.70
C TYR A 38 16.37 3.89 13.30
N LEU A 39 15.20 4.45 13.65
CA LEU A 39 13.88 3.91 13.24
C LEU A 39 13.67 3.84 11.72
N PHE A 40 14.42 4.61 10.94
CA PHE A 40 14.39 4.58 9.48
C PHE A 40 15.32 3.52 8.88
N ALA A 41 16.20 2.90 9.68
CA ALA A 41 17.20 1.96 9.18
C ALA A 41 16.59 0.72 8.53
N LYS A 42 15.53 0.17 9.11
CA LYS A 42 14.82 -0.97 8.53
C LYS A 42 14.18 -0.61 7.17
N ALA A 43 13.58 0.58 7.04
CA ALA A 43 13.02 1.05 5.76
C ALA A 43 14.09 1.28 4.69
N VAL A 44 15.24 1.86 5.06
CA VAL A 44 16.40 1.99 4.16
C VAL A 44 16.90 0.62 3.71
N GLY A 45 17.02 -0.34 4.63
CA GLY A 45 17.44 -1.71 4.35
C GLY A 45 16.47 -2.44 3.43
N MET A 46 15.16 -2.39 3.73
CA MET A 46 14.12 -2.99 2.89
C MET A 46 14.17 -2.44 1.45
N ALA A 47 14.30 -1.12 1.26
CA ALA A 47 14.39 -0.53 -0.06
C ALA A 47 15.67 -0.98 -0.80
N ALA A 48 16.84 -0.85 -0.16
CA ALA A 48 18.12 -1.10 -0.81
C ALA A 48 18.39 -2.58 -1.09
N VAL A 49 18.13 -3.46 -0.12
CA VAL A 49 18.35 -4.91 -0.26
C VAL A 49 17.41 -5.49 -1.31
N THR A 50 16.12 -5.16 -1.23
CA THR A 50 15.12 -5.64 -2.20
C THR A 50 15.45 -5.14 -3.60
N TYR A 51 15.85 -3.88 -3.75
CA TYR A 51 16.20 -3.34 -5.07
C TYR A 51 17.40 -4.04 -5.69
N LEU A 52 18.45 -4.36 -4.91
CA LEU A 52 19.61 -5.08 -5.43
C LEU A 52 19.25 -6.50 -5.88
N VAL A 53 18.42 -7.20 -5.11
CA VAL A 53 17.92 -8.54 -5.48
C VAL A 53 17.04 -8.47 -6.73
N TYR A 54 16.13 -7.50 -6.78
CA TYR A 54 15.25 -7.27 -7.92
C TYR A 54 16.05 -6.95 -9.18
N LEU A 55 16.99 -6.00 -9.12
CA LEU A 55 17.86 -5.62 -10.23
C LEU A 55 18.71 -6.82 -10.71
N GLY A 56 19.33 -7.56 -9.78
CA GLY A 56 20.11 -8.75 -10.11
C GLY A 56 19.29 -9.83 -10.81
N GLY A 57 18.02 -10.00 -10.41
CA GLY A 57 17.09 -10.93 -11.03
C GLY A 57 16.54 -10.46 -12.39
N VAL A 58 16.24 -9.17 -12.57
CA VAL A 58 15.86 -8.60 -13.89
C VAL A 58 17.00 -8.73 -14.88
N LEU A 59 18.23 -8.42 -14.45
CA LEU A 59 19.43 -8.54 -15.28
C LEU A 59 19.90 -9.99 -15.49
N HIS A 60 19.24 -10.98 -14.87
CA HIS A 60 19.62 -12.39 -14.92
C HIS A 60 21.05 -12.67 -14.44
N VAL A 61 21.57 -11.85 -13.52
CA VAL A 61 22.93 -11.99 -12.95
C VAL A 61 22.95 -12.93 -11.75
N VAL A 62 21.95 -12.82 -10.87
CA VAL A 62 21.83 -13.65 -9.66
C VAL A 62 20.38 -14.08 -9.48
N PRO A 63 20.09 -15.38 -9.27
CA PRO A 63 18.73 -15.83 -9.02
C PRO A 63 18.23 -15.38 -7.65
N PHE A 64 16.94 -15.06 -7.55
CA PHE A 64 16.24 -14.76 -6.32
C PHE A 64 16.28 -16.00 -5.41
N THR A 65 17.21 -15.99 -4.45
CA THR A 65 17.48 -17.05 -3.48
C THR A 65 17.86 -16.42 -2.14
N SER A 66 17.82 -17.19 -1.04
CA SER A 66 18.27 -16.69 0.26
C SER A 66 19.75 -16.24 0.24
N GLY A 67 20.61 -16.93 -0.52
CA GLY A 67 22.01 -16.53 -0.72
C GLY A 67 22.14 -15.16 -1.39
N ALA A 68 21.32 -14.88 -2.40
CA ALA A 68 21.27 -13.57 -3.06
C ALA A 68 20.84 -12.45 -2.11
N ILE A 69 19.86 -12.71 -1.23
CA ILE A 69 19.40 -11.75 -0.22
C ILE A 69 20.53 -11.43 0.77
N TRP A 70 21.22 -12.45 1.30
CA TRP A 70 22.38 -12.24 2.19
C TRP A 70 23.52 -11.48 1.50
N GLY A 71 23.81 -11.79 0.24
CA GLY A 71 24.78 -11.06 -0.57
C GLY A 71 24.41 -9.58 -0.74
N ALA A 72 23.15 -9.29 -1.05
CA ALA A 72 22.64 -7.91 -1.14
C ALA A 72 22.73 -7.17 0.21
N MET A 73 22.42 -7.83 1.33
CA MET A 73 22.61 -7.27 2.67
C MET A 73 24.07 -6.91 2.96
N ALA A 74 25.02 -7.78 2.58
CA ALA A 74 26.45 -7.49 2.72
C ALA A 74 26.87 -6.28 1.87
N VAL A 75 26.39 -6.18 0.63
CA VAL A 75 26.65 -5.02 -0.24
C VAL A 75 26.12 -3.73 0.37
N VAL A 76 24.89 -3.72 0.89
CA VAL A 76 24.30 -2.54 1.55
C VAL A 76 25.13 -2.12 2.77
N PHE A 77 25.55 -3.09 3.59
CA PHE A 77 26.41 -2.82 4.74
C PHE A 77 27.75 -2.21 4.32
N LEU A 78 28.41 -2.79 3.31
CA LEU A 78 29.69 -2.27 2.79
C LEU A 78 29.54 -0.85 2.23
N ILE A 79 28.51 -0.58 1.43
CA ILE A 79 28.20 0.78 0.93
C ILE A 79 28.04 1.75 2.10
N GLY A 80 27.27 1.36 3.13
CA GLY A 80 27.07 2.16 4.32
C GLY A 80 28.37 2.44 5.09
N MET A 81 29.27 1.47 5.16
CA MET A 81 30.59 1.60 5.80
C MET A 81 31.53 2.51 4.99
N PHE A 82 31.59 2.35 3.66
CA PHE A 82 32.38 3.21 2.78
C PHE A 82 31.85 4.65 2.73
N ALA A 83 30.54 4.85 2.90
CA ALA A 83 29.92 6.17 2.94
C ALA A 83 30.20 6.95 4.24
N GLN A 84 30.81 6.32 5.26
CA GLN A 84 31.15 7.00 6.52
C GLN A 84 32.25 8.05 6.30
N SER A 85 32.12 9.19 7.00
CA SER A 85 33.18 10.20 7.03
C SER A 85 34.37 9.69 7.87
N PRO A 86 35.63 9.92 7.47
CA PRO A 86 36.81 9.56 8.27
C PRO A 86 36.88 10.30 9.61
N LYS A 87 36.17 11.44 9.74
CA LYS A 87 35.97 12.09 11.04
C LYS A 87 34.94 11.28 11.82
N LYS A 88 35.39 10.43 12.74
CA LYS A 88 34.56 9.59 13.63
C LYS A 88 33.44 10.44 14.26
N PRO A 89 32.17 10.28 13.85
CA PRO A 89 31.09 10.77 14.68
C PRO A 89 31.11 9.97 15.99
N ALA A 90 30.77 10.60 17.11
CA ALA A 90 30.61 9.89 18.37
C ALA A 90 29.70 8.67 18.15
N SER A 91 30.08 7.51 18.66
CA SER A 91 29.20 6.34 18.63
C SER A 91 27.92 6.69 19.38
N PRO A 92 26.73 6.51 18.78
CA PRO A 92 25.49 6.69 19.51
C PRO A 92 25.51 5.80 20.74
N THR A 93 24.99 6.29 21.85
CA THR A 93 24.79 5.45 23.04
C THR A 93 23.78 4.36 22.69
N TRP A 94 24.02 3.12 23.13
CA TRP A 94 23.16 1.98 22.80
C TRP A 94 21.75 2.09 23.41
N LYS A 95 21.59 2.92 24.47
CA LYS A 95 20.33 3.06 25.22
C LYS A 95 19.18 3.63 24.37
N PRO A 96 19.31 4.79 23.68
CA PRO A 96 18.27 5.26 22.74
C PRO A 96 17.87 4.24 21.69
N ILE A 97 18.85 3.55 21.10
CA ILE A 97 18.62 2.52 20.09
C ILE A 97 17.76 1.38 20.67
N LEU A 98 18.10 0.90 21.87
CA LEU A 98 17.32 -0.15 22.54
C LEU A 98 15.88 0.30 22.84
N ILE A 99 15.68 1.55 23.28
CA ILE A 99 14.34 2.09 23.57
C ILE A 99 13.51 2.18 22.28
N GLU A 100 14.10 2.68 21.20
CA GLU A 100 13.43 2.78 19.90
C GLU A 100 13.13 1.41 19.31
N GLU A 101 14.03 0.45 19.48
CA GLU A 101 13.82 -0.93 19.04
C GLU A 101 12.71 -1.61 19.84
N LEU A 102 12.70 -1.46 21.16
CA LEU A 102 11.63 -1.96 22.02
C LEU A 102 10.29 -1.31 21.64
N PHE A 103 10.29 -0.01 21.35
CA PHE A 103 9.09 0.68 20.92
C PHE A 103 8.54 0.14 19.59
N PHE A 104 9.42 -0.08 18.60
CA PHE A 104 9.05 -0.72 17.33
C PHE A 104 8.50 -2.13 17.56
N PHE A 105 9.19 -2.94 18.37
CA PHE A 105 8.75 -4.30 18.71
C PHE A 105 7.37 -4.31 19.38
N LEU A 106 7.11 -3.40 20.33
CA LEU A 106 5.81 -3.29 20.99
C LEU A 106 4.68 -2.90 20.02
N CYS A 107 4.94 -2.00 19.06
CA CYS A 107 3.97 -1.66 18.02
C CYS A 107 3.69 -2.85 17.09
N LEU A 108 4.74 -3.59 16.69
CA LEU A 108 4.63 -4.80 15.88
C LEU A 108 3.83 -5.87 16.62
N LEU A 109 4.14 -6.11 17.89
CA LEU A 109 3.46 -7.08 18.74
C LEU A 109 1.98 -6.70 18.93
N PHE A 110 1.70 -5.43 19.20
CA PHE A 110 0.34 -4.91 19.36
C PHE A 110 -0.51 -5.17 18.12
N TRP A 111 -0.03 -4.79 16.93
CA TRP A 111 -0.83 -4.96 15.72
C TRP A 111 -0.89 -6.42 15.26
N SER A 112 0.15 -7.22 15.50
CA SER A 112 0.10 -8.67 15.29
C SER A 112 -0.97 -9.31 16.18
N TRP A 113 -1.10 -8.86 17.43
CA TRP A 113 -2.14 -9.33 18.33
C TRP A 113 -3.55 -8.90 17.86
N VAL A 114 -3.73 -7.65 17.40
CA VAL A 114 -5.01 -7.20 16.80
C VAL A 114 -5.37 -8.08 15.61
N LYS A 115 -4.41 -8.29 14.69
CA LYS A 115 -4.60 -9.10 13.48
C LYS A 115 -4.91 -10.57 13.78
N ALA A 116 -4.43 -11.10 14.90
CA ALA A 116 -4.75 -12.46 15.28
C ALA A 116 -6.23 -12.71 15.65
N HIS A 117 -7.07 -11.66 15.71
CA HIS A 117 -8.52 -11.78 15.92
C HIS A 117 -9.34 -11.81 14.62
N GLU A 118 -8.70 -11.54 13.49
CA GLU A 118 -9.27 -11.72 12.15
C GLU A 118 -8.09 -11.88 11.18
N PRO A 119 -7.44 -13.06 11.15
CA PRO A 119 -6.24 -13.27 10.33
C PRO A 119 -6.57 -13.61 8.88
N SER A 120 -7.84 -13.80 8.50
CA SER A 120 -8.20 -14.39 7.22
C SER A 120 -7.68 -13.59 6.03
N ILE A 121 -7.04 -14.32 5.11
CA ILE A 121 -6.69 -13.84 3.77
C ILE A 121 -7.88 -14.15 2.87
N HIS A 122 -9.03 -13.56 3.23
CA HIS A 122 -10.33 -13.70 2.58
C HIS A 122 -10.96 -12.33 2.32
N GLY A 123 -11.66 -12.23 1.19
CA GLY A 123 -12.32 -11.02 0.71
C GLY A 123 -11.38 -9.96 0.15
N LEU A 124 -11.98 -8.99 -0.56
CA LEU A 124 -11.30 -7.83 -1.15
C LEU A 124 -10.05 -8.23 -1.96
N GLU A 125 -8.97 -7.48 -1.86
CA GLU A 125 -7.79 -7.64 -2.71
C GLU A 125 -6.73 -8.60 -2.11
N LYS A 126 -7.01 -9.21 -0.95
CA LYS A 126 -6.05 -10.11 -0.28
C LYS A 126 -5.63 -11.31 -1.14
N PHE A 127 -6.52 -11.84 -1.98
CA PHE A 127 -6.21 -12.92 -2.92
C PHE A 127 -5.13 -12.49 -3.91
N MET A 128 -5.29 -11.31 -4.50
CA MET A 128 -4.31 -10.73 -5.42
C MET A 128 -2.96 -10.54 -4.73
N ASP A 129 -2.97 -9.88 -3.57
CA ASP A 129 -1.74 -9.56 -2.84
C ASP A 129 -0.97 -10.82 -2.43
N TYR A 130 -1.69 -11.85 -1.98
CA TYR A 130 -1.12 -13.15 -1.64
C TYR A 130 -0.59 -13.84 -2.90
N GLY A 131 -1.37 -13.86 -3.98
CA GLY A 131 -1.00 -14.48 -5.26
C GLY A 131 0.23 -13.86 -5.90
N PHE A 132 0.35 -12.53 -5.92
CA PHE A 132 1.55 -11.84 -6.38
C PHE A 132 2.77 -12.21 -5.54
N THR A 133 2.64 -12.18 -4.21
CA THR A 133 3.75 -12.53 -3.32
C THR A 133 4.16 -13.99 -3.48
N ARG A 134 3.18 -14.89 -3.65
CA ARG A 134 3.41 -16.32 -3.89
C ARG A 134 4.09 -16.58 -5.23
N SER A 135 3.65 -15.91 -6.30
CA SER A 135 4.31 -15.96 -7.61
C SER A 135 5.77 -15.48 -7.54
N ILE A 136 6.03 -14.38 -6.84
CA ILE A 136 7.40 -13.88 -6.60
C ILE A 136 8.24 -14.90 -5.81
N LEU A 137 7.66 -15.55 -4.79
CA LEU A 137 8.34 -16.59 -4.02
C LEU A 137 8.60 -17.86 -4.83
N ASN A 138 7.91 -18.09 -5.94
CA ASN A 138 8.16 -19.22 -6.82
C ASN A 138 9.14 -18.89 -7.96
N THR A 139 9.42 -17.61 -8.23
CA THR A 139 10.34 -17.23 -9.30
C THR A 139 11.81 -17.22 -8.86
N GLN A 140 12.69 -17.47 -9.83
CA GLN A 140 14.14 -17.27 -9.71
C GLN A 140 14.60 -15.97 -10.36
N PHE A 141 13.93 -15.50 -11.42
CA PHE A 141 14.29 -14.28 -12.14
C PHE A 141 13.05 -13.40 -12.33
N PHE A 142 13.27 -12.10 -12.53
CA PHE A 142 12.20 -11.13 -12.70
C PHE A 142 12.04 -10.77 -14.19
N PRO A 143 10.83 -10.40 -14.64
CA PRO A 143 9.60 -10.23 -13.84
C PRO A 143 8.94 -11.57 -13.45
N ALA A 144 8.21 -11.56 -12.33
CA ALA A 144 7.46 -12.75 -11.89
C ALA A 144 6.27 -13.02 -12.83
N PRO A 145 5.91 -14.29 -13.07
CA PRO A 145 4.77 -14.65 -13.91
C PRO A 145 3.46 -14.21 -13.28
N ASP A 146 2.49 -13.86 -14.11
CA ASP A 146 1.16 -13.54 -13.62
C ASP A 146 0.39 -14.81 -13.24
N MET A 147 -0.07 -14.89 -11.99
CA MET A 147 -0.84 -16.05 -11.53
C MET A 147 -2.23 -16.09 -12.17
N TRP A 148 -2.75 -14.96 -12.65
CA TRP A 148 -4.10 -14.83 -13.23
C TRP A 148 -4.10 -14.57 -14.73
N PHE A 149 -2.94 -14.64 -15.39
CA PHE A 149 -2.84 -14.46 -16.84
C PHE A 149 -1.67 -15.26 -17.43
N ALA A 150 -1.90 -16.56 -17.66
CA ALA A 150 -0.87 -17.48 -18.16
C ALA A 150 -0.15 -16.97 -19.42
N GLY A 151 1.17 -17.16 -19.44
CA GLY A 151 2.06 -16.70 -20.52
C GLY A 151 2.49 -15.23 -20.42
N SER A 152 2.03 -14.47 -19.42
CA SER A 152 2.47 -13.10 -19.16
C SER A 152 3.12 -12.94 -17.79
N SER A 153 3.81 -11.83 -17.60
CA SER A 153 4.28 -11.38 -16.28
C SER A 153 3.25 -10.48 -15.59
N ILE A 154 3.37 -10.36 -14.27
CA ILE A 154 2.58 -9.42 -13.46
C ILE A 154 2.75 -8.01 -14.03
N ASN A 155 1.64 -7.39 -14.45
CA ASN A 155 1.62 -6.01 -14.94
C ASN A 155 1.02 -5.04 -13.91
N TYR A 156 1.67 -4.95 -12.75
CA TYR A 156 1.24 -4.13 -11.62
C TYR A 156 2.46 -3.53 -10.90
N TYR A 157 2.28 -2.53 -10.04
CA TYR A 157 3.36 -1.94 -9.25
C TYR A 157 3.75 -2.82 -8.03
N TYR A 158 4.27 -4.01 -8.30
CA TYR A 158 4.47 -5.08 -7.30
C TYR A 158 5.79 -4.99 -6.50
N PHE A 159 6.53 -3.86 -6.50
CA PHE A 159 7.80 -3.79 -5.76
C PHE A 159 7.58 -3.97 -4.24
N GLY A 160 6.47 -3.47 -3.70
CA GLY A 160 6.10 -3.71 -2.30
C GLY A 160 5.89 -5.21 -1.99
N HIS A 161 5.21 -5.95 -2.87
CA HIS A 161 5.07 -7.41 -2.75
C HIS A 161 6.42 -8.11 -2.84
N THR A 162 7.36 -7.55 -3.61
CA THR A 162 8.74 -8.05 -3.67
C THR A 162 9.47 -7.85 -2.34
N VAL A 163 9.28 -6.71 -1.67
CA VAL A 163 9.82 -6.48 -0.32
C VAL A 163 9.28 -7.53 0.65
N MET A 164 7.97 -7.78 0.58
CA MET A 164 7.33 -8.81 1.40
C MET A 164 7.93 -10.20 1.12
N ALA A 165 8.05 -10.61 -0.15
CA ALA A 165 8.65 -11.88 -0.54
C ALA A 165 10.11 -12.04 -0.06
N VAL A 166 10.92 -10.98 -0.13
CA VAL A 166 12.30 -10.96 0.42
C VAL A 166 12.29 -11.23 1.91
N LEU A 167 11.41 -10.57 2.68
CA LEU A 167 11.31 -10.76 4.11
C LEU A 167 10.75 -12.15 4.47
N THR A 168 9.74 -12.63 3.76
CA THR A 168 9.19 -13.99 3.93
C THR A 168 10.28 -15.03 3.73
N ARG A 169 11.02 -14.96 2.63
CA ARG A 169 12.11 -15.90 2.35
C ARG A 169 13.27 -15.79 3.34
N LEU A 170 13.64 -14.58 3.75
CA LEU A 170 14.73 -14.37 4.72
C LEU A 170 14.35 -14.88 6.12
N SER A 171 13.09 -14.72 6.53
CA SER A 171 12.62 -15.17 7.84
C SER A 171 12.42 -16.69 7.91
N GLY A 172 12.12 -17.35 6.78
CA GLY A 172 11.77 -18.77 6.75
C GLY A 172 10.40 -19.10 7.34
N ILE A 173 9.55 -18.09 7.56
CA ILE A 173 8.17 -18.24 8.01
C ILE A 173 7.26 -18.38 6.78
N ASP A 174 6.20 -19.19 6.88
CA ASP A 174 5.24 -19.36 5.77
C ASP A 174 4.55 -18.04 5.36
N LEU A 175 4.18 -17.95 4.09
CA LEU A 175 3.48 -16.78 3.55
C LEU A 175 2.12 -16.56 4.24
N SER A 176 1.42 -17.62 4.64
CA SER A 176 0.13 -17.54 5.34
C SER A 176 0.20 -16.73 6.65
N VAL A 177 1.35 -16.73 7.32
CA VAL A 177 1.61 -15.97 8.54
C VAL A 177 2.24 -14.62 8.21
N THR A 178 3.25 -14.61 7.32
CA THR A 178 4.00 -13.38 7.02
C THR A 178 3.15 -12.30 6.35
N PHE A 179 2.03 -12.65 5.71
CA PHE A 179 1.03 -11.70 5.22
C PHE A 179 0.51 -10.79 6.35
N ASN A 180 0.04 -11.39 7.45
CA ASN A 180 -0.44 -10.65 8.60
C ASN A 180 0.69 -9.92 9.34
N LEU A 181 1.88 -10.52 9.43
CA LEU A 181 3.05 -9.88 10.04
C LEU A 181 3.55 -8.68 9.23
N MET A 182 3.45 -8.72 7.90
CA MET A 182 3.83 -7.60 7.03
C MET A 182 2.90 -6.41 7.27
N LEU A 183 1.59 -6.64 7.40
CA LEU A 183 0.65 -5.57 7.75
C LEU A 183 0.97 -4.96 9.13
N ALA A 184 1.26 -5.79 10.14
CA ALA A 184 1.70 -5.33 11.46
C ALA A 184 3.03 -4.55 11.41
N THR A 185 3.91 -4.93 10.49
CA THR A 185 5.18 -4.24 10.24
C THR A 185 4.95 -2.85 9.66
N ILE A 186 4.06 -2.72 8.69
CA ILE A 186 3.70 -1.41 8.10
C ILE A 186 3.05 -0.52 9.16
N PHE A 187 2.16 -1.06 10.00
CA PHE A 187 1.61 -0.33 11.15
C PHE A 187 2.71 0.17 12.08
N ALA A 188 3.64 -0.71 12.48
CA ALA A 188 4.75 -0.36 13.36
C ALA A 188 5.66 0.72 12.74
N PHE A 189 5.93 0.66 11.43
CA PHE A 189 6.63 1.72 10.71
C PHE A 189 5.86 3.03 10.72
N CYS A 190 4.58 3.01 10.36
CA CYS A 190 3.74 4.20 10.32
C CYS A 190 3.75 4.92 11.66
N PHE A 191 3.58 4.17 12.75
CA PHE A 191 3.55 4.72 14.10
C PHE A 191 4.93 5.25 14.54
N THR A 192 5.97 4.42 14.48
CA THR A 192 7.29 4.78 15.05
C THR A 192 8.05 5.81 14.21
N MET A 193 7.95 5.75 12.88
CA MET A 193 8.61 6.74 12.01
C MET A 193 7.91 8.10 12.12
N SER A 194 6.57 8.13 12.18
CA SER A 194 5.82 9.37 12.43
C SER A 194 6.10 9.94 13.82
N PHE A 195 6.27 9.08 14.84
CA PHE A 195 6.74 9.49 16.17
C PHE A 195 8.10 10.19 16.09
N SER A 196 9.07 9.59 15.40
CA SER A 196 10.41 10.15 15.24
C SER A 196 10.37 11.49 14.48
N ILE A 197 9.58 11.58 13.41
CA ILE A 197 9.33 12.83 12.67
C ILE A 197 8.77 13.92 13.59
N GLY A 198 7.70 13.64 14.33
CA GLY A 198 7.04 14.61 15.22
C GLY A 198 7.98 15.10 16.32
N LYS A 199 8.73 14.17 16.95
CA LYS A 199 9.74 14.49 17.97
C LYS A 199 10.85 15.37 17.40
N GLN A 200 11.36 15.06 16.22
CA GLN A 200 12.41 15.84 15.56
C GLN A 200 11.95 17.25 15.18
N LEU A 201 10.73 17.41 14.66
CA LEU A 201 10.16 18.73 14.32
C LEU A 201 9.98 19.61 15.56
N LEU A 202 9.67 19.01 16.71
CA LEU A 202 9.46 19.70 17.98
C LEU A 202 10.73 19.85 18.81
N ARG A 203 11.90 19.49 18.28
CA ARG A 203 13.17 19.54 19.00
C ARG A 203 13.43 20.93 19.60
N GLY A 204 13.78 20.95 20.88
CA GLY A 204 14.12 22.16 21.63
C GLY A 204 12.92 22.86 22.28
N VAL A 205 11.70 22.33 22.14
CA VAL A 205 10.51 22.89 22.83
C VAL A 205 10.29 22.30 24.23
N GLY A 206 11.08 21.29 24.62
CA GLY A 206 11.10 20.65 25.93
C GLY A 206 10.70 19.17 25.87
N ALA A 207 11.39 18.32 26.63
CA ALA A 207 11.32 16.85 26.52
C ALA A 207 9.89 16.27 26.58
N ILE A 208 9.05 16.74 27.50
CA ILE A 208 7.66 16.25 27.64
C ILE A 208 6.83 16.60 26.38
N ARG A 209 7.03 17.79 25.82
CA ARG A 209 6.29 18.25 24.64
C ARG A 209 6.80 17.60 23.36
N GLU A 210 8.10 17.32 23.28
CA GLU A 210 8.69 16.53 22.21
C GLU A 210 8.13 15.11 22.20
N LEU A 211 8.09 14.45 23.37
CA LEU A 211 7.52 13.11 23.51
C LEU A 211 6.02 13.11 23.17
N GLY A 212 5.24 13.98 23.80
CA GLY A 212 3.79 14.07 23.58
C GLY A 212 3.42 14.45 22.14
N GLY A 213 4.19 15.34 21.52
CA GLY A 213 3.96 15.72 20.12
C GLY A 213 4.40 14.66 19.11
N GLY A 214 5.45 13.90 19.40
CA GLY A 214 5.79 12.69 18.66
C GLY A 214 4.66 11.67 18.70
N LEU A 215 4.16 11.35 19.91
CA LEU A 215 3.04 10.40 20.09
C LEU A 215 1.76 10.88 19.41
N LEU A 216 1.44 12.17 19.51
CA LEU A 216 0.30 12.76 18.82
C LEU A 216 0.44 12.65 17.29
N THR A 217 1.62 12.93 16.75
CA THR A 217 1.88 12.81 15.30
C THR A 217 1.73 11.36 14.84
N ALA A 218 2.25 10.41 15.60
CA ALA A 218 2.09 8.98 15.34
C ALA A 218 0.63 8.54 15.36
N PHE A 219 -0.13 8.97 16.37
CA PHE A 219 -1.55 8.69 16.47
C PHE A 219 -2.34 9.25 15.28
N LEU A 220 -2.11 10.52 14.92
CA LEU A 220 -2.81 11.17 13.80
C LEU A 220 -2.48 10.54 12.45
N ALA A 221 -1.24 10.09 12.23
CA ALA A 221 -0.84 9.47 10.98
C ALA A 221 -1.32 8.00 10.86
N THR A 222 -1.47 7.30 11.99
CA THR A 222 -1.68 5.83 11.99
C THR A 222 -3.11 5.43 12.33
N LEU A 223 -3.70 6.04 13.36
CA LEU A 223 -4.95 5.58 13.97
C LEU A 223 -6.12 6.55 13.78
N ALA A 224 -5.87 7.86 13.72
CA ALA A 224 -6.94 8.82 13.51
C ALA A 224 -7.63 8.61 12.15
N GLY A 225 -8.92 8.95 12.10
CA GLY A 225 -9.70 9.02 10.88
C GLY A 225 -10.00 10.46 10.47
N ASN A 226 -11.16 10.67 9.88
CA ASN A 226 -11.69 11.99 9.54
C ASN A 226 -12.93 12.33 10.39
N MET A 227 -13.52 13.51 10.19
CA MET A 227 -14.66 13.96 11.01
C MET A 227 -16.00 13.35 10.56
N GLN A 228 -16.02 12.41 9.61
CA GLN A 228 -17.25 11.71 9.20
C GLN A 228 -17.81 10.86 10.36
N THR A 229 -17.01 10.52 11.37
CA THR A 229 -17.48 9.95 12.65
C THR A 229 -18.53 10.80 13.36
N LEU A 230 -18.72 12.07 12.97
CA LEU A 230 -19.85 12.91 13.39
C LEU A 230 -21.20 12.21 13.17
N TYR A 231 -21.33 11.37 12.13
CA TYR A 231 -22.56 10.65 11.82
C TYR A 231 -22.94 9.61 12.87
N ALA A 232 -22.00 9.15 13.71
CA ALA A 232 -22.31 8.30 14.86
C ALA A 232 -23.18 9.01 15.91
N PHE A 233 -23.28 10.35 15.84
CA PHE A 233 -24.10 11.19 16.71
C PHE A 233 -25.35 11.73 15.99
N THR A 234 -25.77 11.09 14.90
CA THR A 234 -26.94 11.45 14.11
C THR A 234 -27.83 10.23 13.86
N GLN A 235 -29.00 10.43 13.26
CA GLN A 235 -29.87 9.36 12.75
C GLN A 235 -29.16 8.39 11.79
N GLY A 236 -27.98 8.75 11.28
CA GLY A 236 -27.19 7.94 10.36
C GLY A 236 -27.77 7.98 8.96
N TYR A 237 -27.07 7.32 8.04
CA TYR A 237 -27.55 7.07 6.69
C TYR A 237 -27.05 5.69 6.25
N THR A 238 -27.73 5.12 5.27
CA THR A 238 -27.41 3.82 4.69
C THR A 238 -27.18 3.95 3.19
N GLY A 239 -26.27 3.13 2.66
CA GLY A 239 -25.94 3.13 1.23
C GLY A 239 -25.38 4.46 0.74
N GLU A 240 -25.76 4.83 -0.50
CA GLU A 240 -25.20 5.96 -1.23
C GLU A 240 -25.97 7.30 -1.04
N ASP A 241 -27.07 7.30 -0.28
CA ASP A 241 -27.90 8.49 0.00
C ASP A 241 -27.29 9.36 1.11
N VAL A 242 -26.11 9.90 0.84
CA VAL A 242 -25.34 10.70 1.79
C VAL A 242 -26.00 12.08 1.99
N LYS A 243 -26.74 12.23 3.09
CA LYS A 243 -27.39 13.50 3.47
C LYS A 243 -26.50 14.35 4.37
N PRO A 244 -26.60 15.69 4.31
CA PRO A 244 -25.90 16.55 5.26
C PRO A 244 -26.27 16.24 6.71
N PHE A 245 -25.28 16.17 7.60
CA PHE A 245 -25.48 15.73 8.98
C PHE A 245 -26.51 16.57 9.74
N TRP A 246 -26.66 17.86 9.41
CA TRP A 246 -27.63 18.75 10.04
C TRP A 246 -29.09 18.41 9.71
N HIS A 247 -29.36 17.65 8.64
CA HIS A 247 -30.69 17.10 8.35
C HIS A 247 -30.99 15.79 9.09
N LEU A 248 -29.97 15.22 9.74
CA LEU A 248 -30.04 13.93 10.45
C LEU A 248 -29.92 14.10 11.97
N LEU A 249 -29.92 15.33 12.47
CA LEU A 249 -29.85 15.60 13.90
C LEU A 249 -31.14 15.18 14.59
N TRP A 250 -31.02 14.54 15.75
CA TRP A 250 -32.17 14.36 16.62
C TRP A 250 -32.60 15.67 17.27
N PRO A 251 -33.89 15.80 17.65
CA PRO A 251 -34.31 16.82 18.59
C PRO A 251 -33.45 16.76 19.85
N LEU A 252 -33.04 17.91 20.39
CA LEU A 252 -32.11 18.00 21.54
C LEU A 252 -32.55 17.16 22.75
N LYS A 253 -33.86 17.01 22.96
CA LYS A 253 -34.45 16.19 24.03
C LYS A 253 -34.17 14.69 23.89
N ASP A 254 -33.96 14.20 22.68
CA ASP A 254 -33.85 12.76 22.36
C ASP A 254 -32.40 12.31 22.18
N VAL A 255 -31.44 13.24 22.05
CA VAL A 255 -30.02 12.95 21.75
C VAL A 255 -29.41 11.94 22.70
N TRP A 256 -29.60 12.10 24.01
CA TRP A 256 -29.00 11.21 25.02
C TRP A 256 -29.60 9.80 24.99
N GLN A 257 -30.90 9.69 24.72
CA GLN A 257 -31.59 8.40 24.63
C GLN A 257 -31.24 7.67 23.32
N LYS A 258 -31.04 8.42 22.24
CA LYS A 258 -30.79 7.91 20.89
C LYS A 258 -29.32 7.75 20.53
N LEU A 259 -28.40 8.20 21.38
CA LEU A 259 -26.96 8.13 21.14
C LEU A 259 -26.49 6.70 20.84
N GLY A 260 -27.01 5.71 21.57
CA GLY A 260 -26.67 4.30 21.34
C GLY A 260 -27.12 3.79 19.95
N GLU A 261 -28.24 4.30 19.42
CA GLU A 261 -28.73 3.94 18.10
C GLU A 261 -27.77 4.44 17.00
N GLY A 262 -27.36 5.71 17.04
CA GLY A 262 -26.41 6.27 16.05
C GLY A 262 -25.06 5.57 16.05
N ILE A 263 -24.53 5.27 17.23
CA ILE A 263 -23.26 4.55 17.40
C ILE A 263 -23.32 3.16 16.75
N ASN A 264 -24.47 2.49 16.84
CA ASN A 264 -24.65 1.15 16.27
C ASN A 264 -24.96 1.19 14.75
N ILE A 265 -25.59 2.26 14.26
CA ILE A 265 -25.88 2.44 12.82
C ILE A 265 -24.62 2.83 12.04
N TYR A 266 -23.67 3.52 12.68
CA TYR A 266 -22.45 3.98 12.03
C TYR A 266 -21.59 2.82 11.51
N TRP A 267 -21.41 2.75 10.19
CA TRP A 267 -20.50 1.82 9.55
C TRP A 267 -19.18 2.50 9.16
N TYR A 268 -18.06 1.99 9.65
CA TYR A 268 -16.75 2.64 9.56
C TYR A 268 -16.25 2.86 8.12
N ALA A 269 -16.66 2.02 7.16
CA ALA A 269 -16.20 2.16 5.77
C ALA A 269 -16.86 3.34 5.05
N ASN A 270 -18.00 3.84 5.55
CA ASN A 270 -18.64 5.06 5.05
C ASN A 270 -17.67 6.26 5.09
N ALA A 271 -16.71 6.28 6.02
CA ALA A 271 -15.70 7.34 6.11
C ALA A 271 -14.76 7.42 4.90
N THR A 272 -14.74 6.39 4.04
CA THR A 272 -13.84 6.26 2.88
C THR A 272 -14.55 6.25 1.53
N ARG A 273 -15.89 6.25 1.56
CA ARG A 273 -16.81 6.29 0.41
C ARG A 273 -17.87 7.39 0.59
N PHE A 274 -17.50 8.44 1.32
CA PHE A 274 -18.37 9.54 1.73
C PHE A 274 -18.77 10.49 0.60
N ILE A 275 -17.81 10.88 -0.23
CA ILE A 275 -18.07 11.62 -1.47
C ILE A 275 -18.53 10.60 -2.53
N PRO A 276 -19.74 10.75 -3.11
CA PRO A 276 -20.29 9.82 -4.09
C PRO A 276 -19.32 9.53 -5.24
N TYR A 277 -19.30 8.28 -5.70
CA TYR A 277 -18.45 7.77 -6.77
C TYR A 277 -16.93 7.86 -6.54
N THR A 278 -16.46 8.20 -5.34
CA THR A 278 -15.02 8.34 -5.05
C THR A 278 -14.54 7.49 -3.87
N ILE A 279 -13.22 7.35 -3.78
CA ILE A 279 -12.49 6.65 -2.72
C ILE A 279 -11.55 7.66 -2.04
N HIS A 280 -11.53 7.71 -0.71
CA HIS A 280 -10.66 8.60 0.08
C HIS A 280 -10.24 7.91 1.38
N GLU A 281 -9.55 6.78 1.20
CA GLU A 281 -9.02 6.02 2.31
C GLU A 281 -7.86 6.74 2.99
N PHE A 282 -7.56 6.32 4.21
CA PHE A 282 -6.50 6.82 5.07
C PHE A 282 -5.91 5.65 5.87
N PRO A 283 -4.70 5.80 6.44
CA PRO A 283 -3.95 4.66 6.99
C PRO A 283 -4.73 3.77 7.96
N SER A 284 -5.48 4.37 8.90
CA SER A 284 -6.29 3.64 9.88
C SER A 284 -7.31 2.69 9.24
N TYR A 285 -7.96 3.09 8.14
CA TYR A 285 -8.86 2.20 7.39
C TYR A 285 -8.10 1.04 6.74
N SER A 286 -6.97 1.32 6.07
CA SER A 286 -6.20 0.28 5.38
C SER A 286 -5.64 -0.78 6.33
N PHE A 287 -5.21 -0.37 7.54
CA PHE A 287 -4.77 -1.34 8.55
C PHE A 287 -5.90 -2.24 9.04
N VAL A 288 -7.14 -1.74 9.06
CA VAL A 288 -8.32 -2.52 9.46
C VAL A 288 -8.73 -3.46 8.34
N VAL A 289 -8.92 -2.94 7.12
CA VAL A 289 -9.29 -3.74 5.93
C VAL A 289 -8.29 -4.86 5.64
N SER A 290 -7.03 -4.64 6.02
CA SER A 290 -5.98 -5.67 6.05
C SER A 290 -5.52 -6.17 4.68
N ASP A 291 -5.62 -5.35 3.65
CA ASP A 291 -4.97 -5.58 2.36
C ASP A 291 -3.52 -5.08 2.43
N VAL A 292 -2.57 -5.85 1.90
CA VAL A 292 -1.18 -5.39 1.74
C VAL A 292 -1.00 -4.79 0.35
N HIS A 293 -1.95 -3.93 -0.05
CA HIS A 293 -1.95 -3.28 -1.35
C HIS A 293 -0.80 -2.28 -1.48
N GLY A 294 -0.49 -1.88 -2.73
CA GLY A 294 0.68 -1.03 -3.04
C GLY A 294 0.77 0.28 -2.24
N HIS A 295 -0.35 0.96 -1.96
CA HIS A 295 -0.35 2.20 -1.15
C HIS A 295 -0.08 1.96 0.33
N VAL A 296 -0.42 0.78 0.85
CA VAL A 296 -0.13 0.38 2.23
C VAL A 296 1.34 0.01 2.33
N LEU A 297 1.83 -0.80 1.39
CA LEU A 297 3.24 -1.19 1.28
C LEU A 297 4.18 0.00 1.05
N SER A 298 3.69 1.11 0.49
CA SER A 298 4.50 2.31 0.26
C SER A 298 4.70 3.18 1.51
N ILE A 299 3.87 3.05 2.56
CA ILE A 299 3.93 3.91 3.76
C ILE A 299 5.35 4.05 4.36
N PRO A 300 6.13 2.97 4.58
CA PRO A 300 7.47 3.10 5.16
C PRO A 300 8.40 3.95 4.27
N PHE A 301 8.28 3.81 2.95
CA PHE A 301 9.10 4.57 1.99
C PHE A 301 8.63 6.03 1.88
N VAL A 302 7.33 6.26 1.98
CA VAL A 302 6.71 7.59 2.05
C VAL A 302 7.24 8.36 3.27
N LEU A 303 7.18 7.76 4.46
CA LEU A 303 7.66 8.39 5.69
C LEU A 303 9.18 8.60 5.67
N LEU A 304 9.93 7.68 5.06
CA LEU A 304 11.36 7.86 4.81
C LEU A 304 11.63 9.06 3.89
N ALA A 305 10.86 9.23 2.81
CA ALA A 305 10.99 10.38 1.92
C ALA A 305 10.70 11.69 2.68
N ILE A 306 9.62 11.76 3.45
CA ILE A 306 9.27 12.93 4.26
C ILE A 306 10.39 13.24 5.27
N ALA A 307 10.90 12.24 5.97
CA ALA A 307 11.98 12.41 6.95
C ALA A 307 13.27 12.93 6.29
N LEU A 308 13.60 12.47 5.08
CA LEU A 308 14.74 12.99 4.32
C LEU A 308 14.56 14.46 3.90
N LEU A 309 13.34 14.88 3.55
CA LEU A 309 13.04 16.30 3.29
C LEU A 309 13.20 17.15 4.57
N ILE A 310 12.72 16.65 5.71
CA ILE A 310 12.91 17.28 7.02
C ILE A 310 14.39 17.34 7.39
N GLN A 311 15.16 16.29 7.11
CA GLN A 311 16.60 16.32 7.33
C GLN A 311 17.30 17.34 6.41
N GLN A 312 16.82 17.48 5.17
CA GLN A 312 17.41 18.36 4.18
C GLN A 312 17.16 19.86 4.46
N TRP A 313 16.01 20.23 5.03
CA TRP A 313 15.62 21.64 5.23
C TRP A 313 15.04 22.01 6.60
N GLY A 314 14.63 21.04 7.41
CA GLY A 314 14.16 21.24 8.78
C GLY A 314 15.27 21.32 9.83
N THR A 315 16.46 20.77 9.54
CA THR A 315 17.56 20.73 10.51
C THR A 315 18.58 21.85 10.27
N LYS A 316 18.76 22.75 11.25
CA LYS A 316 19.74 23.85 11.18
C LYS A 316 21.16 23.31 11.01
N GLY A 317 21.89 23.81 10.00
CA GLY A 317 23.29 23.45 9.75
C GLY A 317 23.51 22.15 8.97
N ALA A 318 22.45 21.41 8.60
CA ALA A 318 22.58 20.24 7.75
C ALA A 318 23.06 20.67 6.35
N LYS A 319 24.29 20.29 5.99
CA LYS A 319 24.77 20.45 4.61
C LYS A 319 24.10 19.37 3.76
N GLY A 320 23.40 19.78 2.70
CA GLY A 320 22.88 18.82 1.72
C GLY A 320 24.04 18.09 1.05
N THR A 321 24.08 16.77 1.19
CA THR A 321 25.12 15.93 0.58
C THR A 321 24.60 15.35 -0.72
N TRP A 322 25.48 15.20 -1.70
CA TRP A 322 25.10 14.55 -2.97
C TRP A 322 24.57 13.13 -2.75
N GLY A 323 25.12 12.39 -1.78
CA GLY A 323 24.62 11.07 -1.40
C GLY A 323 23.17 11.08 -0.92
N ARG A 324 22.72 12.11 -0.17
CA ARG A 324 21.32 12.22 0.25
C ARG A 324 20.39 12.50 -0.93
N LEU A 325 20.81 13.33 -1.89
CA LEU A 325 20.03 13.61 -3.09
C LEU A 325 19.92 12.37 -3.99
N LEU A 326 21.03 11.65 -4.18
CA LEU A 326 21.05 10.38 -4.91
C LEU A 326 20.12 9.36 -4.26
N PHE A 327 20.20 9.18 -2.94
CA PHE A 327 19.32 8.26 -2.22
C PHE A 327 17.85 8.69 -2.27
N TYR A 328 17.56 9.99 -2.21
CA TYR A 328 16.20 10.50 -2.35
C TYR A 328 15.62 10.21 -3.74
N GLY A 329 16.41 10.41 -4.81
CA GLY A 329 16.01 10.03 -6.16
C GLY A 329 15.79 8.52 -6.30
N PHE A 330 16.72 7.72 -5.75
CA PHE A 330 16.54 6.26 -5.64
C PHE A 330 15.20 5.89 -4.96
N LEU A 331 14.90 6.53 -3.84
CA LEU A 331 13.65 6.30 -3.11
C LEU A 331 12.41 6.71 -3.92
N CYS A 332 12.46 7.79 -4.70
CA CYS A 332 11.38 8.16 -5.62
C CYS A 332 11.14 7.08 -6.70
N GLY A 333 12.19 6.44 -7.20
CA GLY A 333 12.04 5.31 -8.13
C GLY A 333 11.44 4.07 -7.46
N VAL A 334 11.85 3.76 -6.23
CA VAL A 334 11.23 2.70 -5.41
C VAL A 334 9.75 2.99 -5.15
N LEU A 335 9.40 4.22 -4.81
CA LEU A 335 8.01 4.64 -4.60
C LEU A 335 7.19 4.46 -5.88
N PHE A 336 7.74 4.84 -7.04
CA PHE A 336 7.10 4.64 -8.33
C PHE A 336 6.80 3.16 -8.61
N ALA A 337 7.75 2.25 -8.34
CA ALA A 337 7.56 0.82 -8.55
C ALA A 337 6.67 0.14 -7.48
N THR A 338 6.43 0.80 -6.33
CA THR A 338 5.59 0.30 -5.23
C THR A 338 4.15 0.81 -5.32
N ASN A 339 3.95 2.05 -5.76
CA ASN A 339 2.67 2.67 -6.03
C ASN A 339 2.89 3.85 -7.00
N ALA A 340 2.45 3.68 -8.24
CA ALA A 340 2.89 4.50 -9.38
C ALA A 340 2.79 6.03 -9.19
N LEU A 341 1.79 6.53 -8.46
CA LEU A 341 1.64 7.99 -8.23
C LEU A 341 2.54 8.53 -7.11
N ASP A 342 3.00 7.69 -6.18
CA ASP A 342 3.80 8.15 -5.03
C ASP A 342 5.16 8.70 -5.48
N GLY A 343 5.81 8.08 -6.48
CA GLY A 343 7.06 8.57 -7.05
C GLY A 343 6.97 10.03 -7.54
N PRO A 344 6.06 10.35 -8.49
CA PRO A 344 5.79 11.71 -8.94
C PRO A 344 5.37 12.67 -7.84
N ILE A 345 4.53 12.24 -6.88
CA ILE A 345 4.10 13.08 -5.76
C ILE A 345 5.30 13.54 -4.93
N TYR A 346 6.16 12.62 -4.51
CA TYR A 346 7.32 12.96 -3.68
C TYR A 346 8.43 13.68 -4.46
N LEU A 347 8.59 13.38 -5.75
CA LEU A 347 9.46 14.17 -6.62
C LEU A 347 8.98 15.62 -6.74
N GLY A 348 7.67 15.83 -6.95
CA GLY A 348 7.03 17.14 -6.99
C GLY A 348 7.20 17.89 -5.67
N LEU A 349 6.98 17.22 -4.55
CA LEU A 349 7.17 17.80 -3.21
C LEU A 349 8.63 18.25 -2.99
N PHE A 350 9.61 17.44 -3.42
CA PHE A 350 11.02 17.82 -3.37
C PHE A 350 11.31 19.06 -4.20
N ILE A 351 10.80 19.14 -5.43
CA ILE A 351 11.00 20.28 -6.33
C ILE A 351 10.41 21.56 -5.72
N VAL A 352 9.18 21.48 -5.19
CA VAL A 352 8.52 22.63 -4.54
C VAL A 352 9.30 23.07 -3.30
N ALA A 353 9.71 22.13 -2.43
CA ALA A 353 10.52 22.45 -1.26
C ALA A 353 11.86 23.08 -1.65
N LEU A 354 12.54 22.53 -2.66
CA LEU A 354 13.79 23.06 -3.18
C LEU A 354 13.60 24.48 -3.74
N PHE A 355 12.51 24.73 -4.46
CA PHE A 355 12.17 26.04 -5.02
C PHE A 355 11.93 27.07 -3.92
N VAL A 356 11.15 26.75 -2.89
CA VAL A 356 10.89 27.66 -1.76
C VAL A 356 12.18 28.02 -1.01
N TYR A 357 13.07 27.05 -0.80
CA TYR A 357 14.31 27.26 -0.03
C TYR A 357 15.48 27.85 -0.84
N GLN A 358 15.46 27.78 -2.18
CA GLN A 358 16.55 28.27 -3.04
C GLN A 358 16.15 29.32 -4.07
N GLY A 359 14.94 29.23 -4.63
CA GLY A 359 14.44 30.08 -5.72
C GLY A 359 14.17 31.54 -5.31
N THR A 360 14.15 31.86 -4.02
CA THR A 360 13.92 33.22 -3.50
C THR A 360 15.18 34.09 -3.42
N LYS A 361 16.37 33.55 -3.74
CA LYS A 361 17.64 34.28 -3.71
C LYS A 361 18.13 34.55 -5.13
N GLY A 362 17.71 35.68 -5.71
CA GLY A 362 17.83 36.04 -7.12
C GLY A 362 19.23 36.34 -7.69
N ALA A 363 20.26 35.53 -7.37
CA ALA A 363 21.60 35.71 -7.94
C ALA A 363 21.92 34.72 -9.08
N ARG A 364 22.68 35.20 -10.08
CA ARG A 364 23.21 34.43 -11.22
C ARG A 364 24.09 33.28 -10.67
N GLY A 365 23.62 32.03 -10.81
CA GLY A 365 24.25 30.82 -10.24
C GLY A 365 23.36 30.01 -9.28
N HIS A 366 22.24 30.58 -8.80
CA HIS A 366 21.24 29.83 -8.03
C HIS A 366 20.46 28.84 -8.91
N TRP A 367 20.07 29.27 -10.12
CA TRP A 367 19.35 28.43 -11.08
C TRP A 367 20.15 27.22 -11.54
N GLU A 368 21.47 27.36 -11.71
CA GLU A 368 22.35 26.23 -12.05
C GLU A 368 22.40 25.20 -10.90
N LYS A 369 22.56 25.65 -9.65
CA LYS A 369 22.52 24.77 -8.47
C LYS A 369 21.15 24.10 -8.29
N PHE A 370 20.08 24.83 -8.55
CA PHE A 370 18.70 24.32 -8.52
C PHE A 370 18.52 23.21 -9.57
N ALA A 371 18.82 23.51 -10.84
CA ALA A 371 18.73 22.57 -11.95
C ALA A 371 19.61 21.34 -11.73
N LYS A 372 20.84 21.50 -11.23
CA LYS A 372 21.75 20.38 -10.94
C LYS A 372 21.20 19.45 -9.85
N ARG A 373 20.59 19.99 -8.79
CA ARG A 373 20.00 19.17 -7.72
C ARG A 373 18.78 18.41 -8.20
N ILE A 374 17.90 19.05 -8.98
CA ILE A 374 16.77 18.38 -9.62
C ILE A 374 17.28 17.30 -10.56
N GLY A 375 18.23 17.62 -11.44
CA GLY A 375 18.81 16.70 -12.40
C GLY A 375 19.37 15.44 -11.74
N VAL A 376 20.07 15.56 -10.61
CA VAL A 376 20.57 14.40 -9.85
C VAL A 376 19.44 13.54 -9.28
N VAL A 377 18.42 14.16 -8.67
CA VAL A 377 17.29 13.42 -8.10
C VAL A 377 16.47 12.73 -9.19
N VAL A 378 16.16 13.44 -10.28
CA VAL A 378 15.41 12.91 -11.43
C VAL A 378 16.19 11.80 -12.11
N ALA A 379 17.50 11.97 -12.33
CA ALA A 379 18.33 10.94 -12.96
C ALA A 379 18.39 9.68 -12.08
N ALA A 380 18.59 9.82 -10.76
CA ALA A 380 18.57 8.68 -9.86
C ALA A 380 17.20 8.00 -9.82
N ALA A 381 16.09 8.76 -9.80
CA ALA A 381 14.75 8.19 -9.86
C ALA A 381 14.49 7.44 -11.17
N ALA A 382 14.87 8.02 -12.30
CA ALA A 382 14.74 7.40 -13.61
C ALA A 382 15.55 6.10 -13.68
N LEU A 383 16.84 6.15 -13.31
CA LEU A 383 17.71 4.96 -13.28
C LEU A 383 17.14 3.86 -12.40
N THR A 384 16.63 4.22 -11.22
CA THR A 384 16.01 3.24 -10.32
C THR A 384 14.75 2.62 -10.92
N SER A 385 13.92 3.40 -11.62
CA SER A 385 12.67 2.93 -12.21
C SER A 385 12.82 2.13 -13.50
N ILE A 386 13.97 2.21 -14.21
CA ILE A 386 14.16 1.53 -15.51
C ILE A 386 13.84 0.03 -15.46
N PRO A 387 14.39 -0.78 -14.54
CA PRO A 387 14.12 -2.23 -14.51
C PRO A 387 12.63 -2.56 -14.40
N PHE A 388 11.88 -1.74 -13.66
CA PHE A 388 10.43 -1.87 -13.54
C PHE A 388 9.72 -1.45 -14.84
N LEU A 389 10.08 -0.29 -15.39
CA LEU A 389 9.50 0.26 -16.62
C LEU A 389 9.74 -0.60 -17.86
N MET A 390 10.79 -1.43 -17.88
CA MET A 390 11.05 -2.37 -18.98
C MET A 390 9.97 -3.46 -19.10
N HIS A 391 9.25 -3.76 -18.02
CA HIS A 391 8.25 -4.83 -17.98
C HIS A 391 6.85 -4.33 -17.61
N PHE A 392 6.73 -3.07 -17.19
CA PHE A 392 5.46 -2.45 -16.83
C PHE A 392 4.84 -1.68 -18.01
N LYS A 393 3.58 -1.98 -18.31
CA LYS A 393 2.75 -1.20 -19.22
C LYS A 393 1.75 -0.39 -18.41
N SER A 394 1.81 0.94 -18.56
CA SER A 394 0.86 1.84 -17.92
C SER A 394 -0.56 1.55 -18.40
N PHE A 395 -1.48 1.38 -17.45
CA PHE A 395 -2.91 1.30 -17.70
C PHE A 395 -3.66 2.63 -17.48
N VAL A 396 -2.92 3.72 -17.26
CA VAL A 396 -3.47 5.09 -17.29
C VAL A 396 -3.41 5.61 -18.72
N ASN A 397 -4.55 6.04 -19.25
CA ASN A 397 -4.71 6.46 -20.65
C ASN A 397 -4.53 7.97 -20.89
N GLY A 398 -4.10 8.72 -19.87
CA GLY A 398 -3.87 10.16 -19.94
C GLY A 398 -4.41 10.91 -18.72
N VAL A 399 -4.32 12.24 -18.76
CA VAL A 399 -4.93 13.13 -17.76
C VAL A 399 -6.19 13.74 -18.37
N ALA A 400 -7.35 13.51 -17.75
CA ALA A 400 -8.62 14.06 -18.18
C ALA A 400 -9.02 15.28 -17.35
N VAL A 401 -9.76 16.20 -17.95
CA VAL A 401 -10.36 17.36 -17.29
C VAL A 401 -11.70 16.97 -16.68
N ASN A 402 -11.91 17.26 -15.41
CA ASN A 402 -13.21 17.13 -14.76
C ASN A 402 -14.10 18.32 -15.15
N CYS A 403 -15.34 18.04 -15.55
CA CYS A 403 -16.29 19.05 -16.05
C CYS A 403 -15.71 19.90 -17.20
N PRO A 404 -15.32 19.29 -18.34
CA PRO A 404 -14.71 20.00 -19.45
C PRO A 404 -15.69 20.99 -20.11
N PRO A 405 -15.20 22.11 -20.70
CA PRO A 405 -16.05 23.02 -21.45
C PRO A 405 -16.67 22.33 -22.66
N ALA A 406 -17.97 22.55 -22.90
CA ALA A 406 -18.72 21.93 -24.00
C ALA A 406 -18.13 22.16 -25.40
N LEU A 407 -17.39 23.26 -25.60
CA LEU A 407 -16.74 23.57 -26.89
C LEU A 407 -15.63 22.56 -27.26
N VAL A 408 -15.02 21.93 -26.25
CA VAL A 408 -13.88 21.02 -26.41
C VAL A 408 -14.18 19.62 -25.90
N SER A 409 -15.44 19.28 -25.60
CA SER A 409 -15.80 17.92 -25.17
C SER A 409 -15.55 16.91 -26.27
N ASP A 410 -15.24 15.67 -25.87
CA ASP A 410 -14.87 14.56 -26.75
C ASP A 410 -13.66 14.85 -27.65
N THR A 411 -12.76 15.70 -27.17
CA THR A 411 -11.50 16.02 -27.87
C THR A 411 -10.27 15.67 -27.03
N GLN A 412 -9.12 15.62 -27.69
CA GLN A 412 -7.82 15.48 -27.04
C GLN A 412 -6.92 16.61 -27.52
N ILE A 413 -6.40 17.42 -26.57
CA ILE A 413 -5.46 18.51 -26.86
C ILE A 413 -4.13 18.17 -26.18
N GLY A 414 -3.18 17.69 -26.96
CA GLY A 414 -1.91 17.19 -26.44
C GLY A 414 -2.10 16.00 -25.49
N PRO A 415 -1.52 16.02 -24.26
CA PRO A 415 -1.67 14.93 -23.30
C PRO A 415 -2.98 14.99 -22.48
N ILE A 416 -3.80 16.02 -22.69
CA ILE A 416 -5.01 16.27 -21.91
C ILE A 416 -6.26 15.80 -22.67
N LEU A 417 -7.08 15.02 -21.98
CA LEU A 417 -8.35 14.48 -22.47
C LEU A 417 -9.51 15.35 -21.99
N PHE A 418 -10.43 15.68 -22.89
CA PHE A 418 -11.69 16.35 -22.58
C PHE A 418 -12.80 15.37 -22.89
N GLU A 419 -13.26 14.62 -21.88
CA GLU A 419 -14.34 13.64 -22.08
C GLU A 419 -15.73 14.33 -22.18
N GLY A 420 -16.80 13.56 -22.37
CA GLY A 420 -18.16 14.09 -22.46
C GLY A 420 -18.57 14.93 -21.23
N VAL A 421 -19.39 15.95 -21.47
CA VAL A 421 -19.84 16.92 -20.45
C VAL A 421 -20.66 16.28 -19.33
N GLU A 422 -21.25 15.12 -19.60
CA GLU A 422 -21.98 14.29 -18.63
C GLU A 422 -21.06 13.71 -17.53
N LYS A 423 -19.75 13.61 -17.80
CA LYS A 423 -18.74 13.19 -16.81
C LYS A 423 -18.26 14.35 -15.94
N CYS A 424 -19.22 15.05 -15.34
CA CYS A 424 -18.96 16.15 -14.43
C CYS A 424 -19.33 15.78 -13.00
N GLN A 425 -18.33 15.70 -12.11
CA GLN A 425 -18.54 15.41 -10.69
C GLN A 425 -17.72 16.35 -9.82
N HIS A 426 -18.38 17.12 -8.95
CA HIS A 426 -17.73 17.95 -7.94
C HIS A 426 -18.01 17.43 -6.54
N SER A 427 -17.02 17.58 -5.67
CA SER A 427 -17.18 17.25 -4.26
C SER A 427 -17.92 18.39 -3.54
N PRO A 428 -19.03 18.10 -2.83
CA PRO A 428 -19.67 19.10 -1.99
C PRO A 428 -18.70 19.65 -0.93
N LEU A 429 -18.64 20.98 -0.77
CA LEU A 429 -17.70 21.62 0.15
C LEU A 429 -17.84 21.15 1.60
N TRP A 430 -19.06 20.83 2.03
CA TRP A 430 -19.32 20.34 3.38
C TRP A 430 -18.79 18.91 3.58
N MET A 431 -18.77 18.07 2.54
CA MET A 431 -18.14 16.75 2.59
C MET A 431 -16.62 16.90 2.66
N MET A 432 -16.04 17.78 1.83
CA MET A 432 -14.61 18.11 1.89
C MET A 432 -14.21 18.65 3.26
N TRP A 433 -15.07 19.45 3.89
CA TRP A 433 -14.85 19.93 5.25
C TRP A 433 -14.87 18.81 6.29
N LEU A 434 -15.78 17.84 6.20
CA LEU A 434 -15.78 16.70 7.12
C LEU A 434 -14.57 15.77 6.93
N LEU A 435 -14.09 15.62 5.69
CA LEU A 435 -12.92 14.80 5.41
C LEU A 435 -11.62 15.49 5.83
N TRP A 436 -11.45 16.77 5.49
CA TRP A 436 -10.15 17.47 5.57
C TRP A 436 -10.13 18.66 6.54
N GLY A 437 -11.28 19.11 7.03
CA GLY A 437 -11.43 20.35 7.79
C GLY A 437 -10.61 20.42 9.07
N PHE A 438 -10.46 19.31 9.81
CA PHE A 438 -9.58 19.21 10.97
C PHE A 438 -8.12 19.58 10.63
N PHE A 439 -7.62 19.05 9.52
CA PHE A 439 -6.26 19.28 9.07
C PHE A 439 -6.08 20.69 8.51
N VAL A 440 -7.05 21.18 7.73
CA VAL A 440 -7.09 22.55 7.23
C VAL A 440 -7.08 23.55 8.37
N TYR A 441 -7.90 23.32 9.40
CA TYR A 441 -7.95 24.13 10.61
C TYR A 441 -6.58 24.21 11.28
N CYS A 442 -5.92 23.07 11.52
CA CYS A 442 -4.60 23.04 12.14
C CYS A 442 -3.54 23.79 11.31
N GLY A 443 -3.53 23.58 9.99
CA GLY A 443 -2.57 24.24 9.09
C GLY A 443 -2.77 25.75 8.99
N VAL A 444 -4.01 26.22 8.84
CA VAL A 444 -4.33 27.66 8.78
C VAL A 444 -3.89 28.37 10.07
N TRP A 445 -4.20 27.80 11.24
CA TRP A 445 -3.77 28.36 12.51
C TRP A 445 -2.25 28.38 12.68
N LEU A 446 -1.55 27.35 12.18
CA LEU A 446 -0.09 27.33 12.18
C LEU A 446 0.49 28.46 11.31
N LEU A 447 -0.05 28.67 10.11
CA LEU A 447 0.39 29.72 9.19
C LEU A 447 0.11 31.14 9.70
N ALA A 448 -1.03 31.33 10.39
CA ALA A 448 -1.37 32.59 11.03
C ALA A 448 -0.51 32.88 12.28
N SER A 449 0.16 31.88 12.84
CA SER A 449 0.95 32.02 14.06
C SER A 449 2.36 32.59 13.80
N LYS A 450 2.94 33.20 14.84
CA LYS A 450 4.37 33.59 14.84
C LYS A 450 5.34 32.40 14.83
N LYS A 451 4.85 31.17 15.02
CA LYS A 451 5.64 29.92 15.09
C LYS A 451 5.61 29.12 13.78
N LYS A 452 5.27 29.77 12.66
CA LYS A 452 5.23 29.14 11.34
C LYS A 452 6.55 28.42 11.00
N HIS A 453 6.42 27.22 10.45
CA HIS A 453 7.56 26.41 10.00
C HIS A 453 7.50 26.29 8.48
N MET A 454 8.47 26.84 7.75
CA MET A 454 8.41 26.98 6.29
C MET A 454 8.21 25.65 5.56
N LEU A 455 8.92 24.60 5.95
CA LEU A 455 8.73 23.26 5.37
C LEU A 455 7.33 22.69 5.62
N LEU A 456 6.73 22.97 6.79
CA LEU A 456 5.36 22.50 7.08
C LEU A 456 4.32 23.32 6.33
N ALA A 457 4.61 24.58 6.00
CA ALA A 457 3.81 25.37 5.07
C ALA A 457 3.84 24.74 3.66
N VAL A 458 5.01 24.29 3.19
CA VAL A 458 5.12 23.55 1.92
C VAL A 458 4.29 22.28 1.96
N PHE A 459 4.41 21.47 3.03
CA PHE A 459 3.61 20.24 3.16
C PHE A 459 2.11 20.54 3.18
N PHE A 460 1.69 21.59 3.89
CA PHE A 460 0.31 22.02 3.96
C PHE A 460 -0.26 22.44 2.59
N PHE A 461 0.41 23.36 1.90
CA PHE A 461 -0.06 23.83 0.59
C PHE A 461 0.01 22.76 -0.49
N PHE A 462 1.03 21.90 -0.44
CA PHE A 462 1.13 20.76 -1.36
C PHE A 462 -0.01 19.77 -1.13
N SER A 463 -0.32 19.45 0.13
CA SER A 463 -1.46 18.57 0.48
C SER A 463 -2.80 19.19 0.08
N LEU A 464 -2.98 20.50 0.22
CA LEU A 464 -4.15 21.21 -0.31
C LEU A 464 -4.25 21.06 -1.84
N ALA A 465 -3.13 21.22 -2.55
CA ALA A 465 -3.11 21.04 -4.00
C ALA A 465 -3.49 19.59 -4.40
N LEU A 466 -3.02 18.59 -3.66
CA LEU A 466 -3.36 17.18 -3.90
C LEU A 466 -4.86 16.90 -3.73
N ILE A 467 -5.53 17.45 -2.72
CA ILE A 467 -6.98 17.22 -2.52
C ILE A 467 -7.85 18.08 -3.45
N ILE A 468 -7.31 19.18 -3.99
CA ILE A 468 -7.99 20.06 -4.95
C ILE A 468 -7.84 19.54 -6.38
N PHE A 469 -6.72 18.90 -6.71
CA PHE A 469 -6.44 18.40 -8.06
C PHE A 469 -7.58 17.55 -8.67
N PRO A 470 -8.19 16.58 -7.95
CA PRO A 470 -9.30 15.76 -8.46
C PRO A 470 -10.60 16.52 -8.74
N GLU A 471 -10.70 17.78 -8.32
CA GLU A 471 -11.85 18.64 -8.66
C GLU A 471 -11.72 19.22 -10.07
N PHE A 472 -10.52 19.19 -10.66
CA PHE A 472 -10.22 19.74 -11.99
C PHE A 472 -9.65 18.71 -12.96
N PHE A 473 -8.88 17.74 -12.47
CA PHE A 473 -8.17 16.77 -13.30
C PHE A 473 -8.18 15.37 -12.66
N TYR A 474 -8.20 14.34 -13.49
CA TYR A 474 -8.04 12.96 -13.04
C TYR A 474 -7.23 12.13 -14.03
N PHE A 475 -6.57 11.09 -13.53
CA PHE A 475 -5.91 10.09 -14.36
C PHE A 475 -6.97 9.12 -14.89
N LYS A 476 -7.13 9.06 -16.22
CA LYS A 476 -8.15 8.21 -16.86
C LYS A 476 -7.76 6.74 -16.76
N ASP A 477 -8.65 5.94 -16.18
CA ASP A 477 -8.58 4.48 -16.10
C ASP A 477 -9.85 3.83 -16.70
N ILE A 478 -10.11 2.55 -16.39
CA ILE A 478 -11.19 1.75 -17.00
C ILE A 478 -12.58 2.03 -16.40
N TYR A 479 -12.71 2.80 -15.30
CA TYR A 479 -13.98 2.91 -14.59
C TYR A 479 -14.93 3.94 -15.21
N PRO A 480 -16.12 3.54 -15.70
CA PRO A 480 -17.00 4.44 -16.45
C PRO A 480 -17.70 5.48 -15.56
N MET A 481 -18.16 5.09 -14.37
CA MET A 481 -18.90 5.97 -13.44
C MET A 481 -18.00 6.58 -12.34
N HIS A 482 -16.89 5.92 -12.03
CA HIS A 482 -15.97 6.26 -10.94
C HIS A 482 -14.68 6.91 -11.46
N PHE A 483 -14.78 7.71 -12.52
CA PHE A 483 -13.64 8.15 -13.34
C PHE A 483 -12.53 8.88 -12.57
N ARG A 484 -12.86 9.62 -11.50
CA ARG A 484 -11.86 10.32 -10.67
C ARG A 484 -11.50 9.59 -9.37
N SER A 485 -12.09 8.43 -9.11
CA SER A 485 -12.03 7.72 -7.84
C SER A 485 -10.61 7.33 -7.43
N ASN A 486 -9.87 6.68 -8.33
CA ASN A 486 -8.47 6.29 -8.08
C ASN A 486 -7.53 7.49 -7.90
N THR A 487 -7.82 8.61 -8.58
CA THR A 487 -7.05 9.85 -8.41
C THR A 487 -7.30 10.44 -7.02
N MET A 488 -8.57 10.60 -6.64
CA MET A 488 -8.98 11.04 -5.29
C MET A 488 -8.33 10.19 -4.20
N PHE A 489 -8.38 8.88 -4.37
CA PHE A 489 -7.82 7.92 -3.43
C PHE A 489 -6.32 8.12 -3.22
N LYS A 490 -5.55 8.00 -4.30
CA LYS A 490 -4.09 7.99 -4.23
C LYS A 490 -3.55 9.35 -3.77
N LEU A 491 -4.13 10.45 -4.24
CA LEU A 491 -3.70 11.79 -3.82
C LEU A 491 -4.13 12.12 -2.38
N GLY A 492 -5.37 11.76 -2.01
CA GLY A 492 -5.91 11.95 -0.67
C GLY A 492 -5.13 11.18 0.39
N TYR A 493 -4.71 9.96 0.09
CA TYR A 493 -3.91 9.13 1.01
C TYR A 493 -2.59 9.80 1.40
N GLN A 494 -1.85 10.34 0.42
CA GLN A 494 -0.59 11.04 0.66
C GLN A 494 -0.80 12.39 1.36
N ALA A 495 -1.88 13.11 0.99
CA ALA A 495 -2.28 14.34 1.67
C ALA A 495 -2.58 14.08 3.16
N PHE A 496 -3.27 13.00 3.50
CA PHE A 496 -3.58 12.63 4.88
C PHE A 496 -2.30 12.48 5.73
N ILE A 497 -1.29 11.74 5.25
CA ILE A 497 -0.03 11.53 5.97
C ILE A 497 0.68 12.87 6.24
N MET A 498 0.82 13.72 5.22
CA MET A 498 1.46 15.02 5.35
C MET A 498 0.67 15.96 6.27
N PHE A 499 -0.65 15.97 6.16
CA PHE A 499 -1.54 16.75 7.01
C PHE A 499 -1.46 16.33 8.48
N SER A 500 -1.36 15.04 8.78
CA SER A 500 -1.18 14.54 10.15
C SER A 500 0.10 15.04 10.80
N ILE A 501 1.20 15.14 10.03
CA ILE A 501 2.47 15.72 10.49
C ILE A 501 2.33 17.21 10.79
N VAL A 502 1.68 17.97 9.89
CA VAL A 502 1.41 19.40 10.08
C VAL A 502 0.52 19.61 11.32
N ALA A 503 -0.53 18.83 11.48
CA ALA A 503 -1.47 18.91 12.59
C ALA A 503 -0.80 18.59 13.93
N GLY A 504 -0.01 17.52 14.02
CA GLY A 504 0.73 17.17 15.24
C GLY A 504 1.63 18.30 15.74
N TYR A 505 2.38 18.93 14.83
CA TYR A 505 3.21 20.09 15.17
C TYR A 505 2.38 21.33 15.56
N ALA A 506 1.31 21.63 14.82
CA ALA A 506 0.43 22.77 15.09
C ALA A 506 -0.20 22.68 16.48
N ILE A 507 -0.77 21.52 16.83
CA ILE A 507 -1.44 21.29 18.10
C ILE A 507 -0.48 21.51 19.28
N VAL A 508 0.72 20.94 19.22
CA VAL A 508 1.70 21.10 20.30
C VAL A 508 2.18 22.54 20.41
N THR A 509 2.48 23.20 19.30
CA THR A 509 3.05 24.56 19.32
C THR A 509 2.05 25.65 19.71
N LEU A 510 0.77 25.43 19.40
CA LEU A 510 -0.35 26.34 19.66
C LEU A 510 -1.19 25.97 20.89
N SER A 511 -0.80 24.95 21.66
CA SER A 511 -1.55 24.47 22.85
C SER A 511 -1.78 25.49 23.96
N ARG A 512 -1.19 26.70 23.88
CA ARG A 512 -1.46 27.81 24.81
C ARG A 512 -2.56 28.77 24.33
N ASN A 513 -3.02 28.62 23.09
CA ASN A 513 -4.05 29.48 22.53
C ASN A 513 -5.44 28.89 22.82
N LYS A 514 -6.19 29.52 23.73
CA LYS A 514 -7.51 29.04 24.17
C LYS A 514 -8.55 29.02 23.05
N ILE A 515 -8.52 29.98 22.13
CA ILE A 515 -9.45 30.04 20.99
C ILE A 515 -9.16 28.88 20.03
N PHE A 516 -7.88 28.63 19.75
CA PHE A 516 -7.47 27.48 18.95
C PHE A 516 -7.96 26.17 19.59
N LEU A 517 -7.75 25.99 20.90
CA LEU A 517 -8.17 24.79 21.60
C LEU A 517 -9.70 24.61 21.64
N LEU A 518 -10.46 25.69 21.82
CA LEU A 518 -11.93 25.64 21.91
C LEU A 518 -12.55 24.97 20.68
N PHE A 519 -12.06 25.29 19.48
CA PHE A 519 -12.56 24.69 18.24
C PHE A 519 -11.79 23.41 17.85
N LEU A 520 -10.54 23.24 18.29
CA LEU A 520 -9.77 22.02 18.04
C LEU A 520 -10.37 20.80 18.75
N ILE A 521 -10.71 20.93 20.05
CA ILE A 521 -11.06 19.78 20.90
C ILE A 521 -12.21 18.92 20.31
N PRO A 522 -13.34 19.49 19.86
CA PRO A 522 -14.40 18.70 19.24
C PRO A 522 -13.95 17.98 17.96
N GLN A 523 -13.15 18.65 17.12
CA GLN A 523 -12.65 18.07 15.87
C GLN A 523 -11.66 16.94 16.14
N LEU A 524 -10.75 17.15 17.09
CA LEU A 524 -9.78 16.14 17.52
C LEU A 524 -10.49 14.92 18.12
N PHE A 525 -11.56 15.12 18.89
CA PHE A 525 -12.39 14.02 19.39
C PHE A 525 -12.97 13.20 18.23
N LEU A 526 -13.59 13.85 17.24
CA LEU A 526 -14.20 13.16 16.09
C LEU A 526 -13.18 12.32 15.30
N VAL A 527 -12.01 12.87 14.97
CA VAL A 527 -10.99 12.09 14.24
C VAL A 527 -10.41 10.95 15.10
N SER A 528 -10.40 11.09 16.42
CA SER A 528 -9.78 10.12 17.34
C SER A 528 -10.65 8.90 17.65
N ILE A 529 -11.97 9.00 17.51
CA ILE A 529 -12.89 7.89 17.83
C ILE A 529 -13.04 6.88 16.69
N TYR A 530 -12.49 7.15 15.51
CA TYR A 530 -12.61 6.25 14.36
C TYR A 530 -12.19 4.79 14.64
N PRO A 531 -11.03 4.52 15.28
CA PRO A 531 -10.61 3.15 15.65
C PRO A 531 -11.63 2.37 16.47
N ILE A 532 -12.45 3.05 17.28
CA ILE A 532 -13.46 2.38 18.12
C ILE A 532 -14.49 1.67 17.23
N PHE A 533 -14.90 2.30 16.13
CA PHE A 533 -15.89 1.74 15.22
C PHE A 533 -15.26 0.70 14.29
N SER A 534 -14.10 1.02 13.70
CA SER A 534 -13.45 0.17 12.71
C SER A 534 -12.92 -1.12 13.34
N VAL A 535 -12.26 -1.05 14.49
CA VAL A 535 -11.76 -2.25 15.19
C VAL A 535 -12.90 -3.12 15.70
N ARG A 536 -13.96 -2.50 16.27
CA ARG A 536 -15.13 -3.22 16.76
C ARG A 536 -15.84 -3.98 15.65
N SER A 537 -16.02 -3.34 14.49
CA SER A 537 -16.77 -3.89 13.36
C SER A 537 -15.98 -4.97 12.60
N TYR A 538 -14.69 -4.77 12.36
CA TYR A 538 -13.90 -5.69 11.54
C TYR A 538 -13.33 -6.86 12.34
N PHE A 539 -12.76 -6.61 13.52
CA PHE A 539 -12.10 -7.63 14.35
C PHE A 539 -13.04 -8.26 15.40
N ASN A 540 -14.36 -8.21 15.17
CA ASN A 540 -15.37 -8.73 16.10
C ASN A 540 -15.17 -8.28 17.56
N SER A 541 -14.89 -6.99 17.77
CA SER A 541 -14.58 -6.42 19.09
C SER A 541 -13.41 -7.09 19.83
N LEU A 542 -12.47 -7.73 19.11
CA LEU A 542 -11.32 -8.45 19.64
C LEU A 542 -11.74 -9.57 20.63
N ARG A 543 -12.87 -10.24 20.36
CA ARG A 543 -13.42 -11.28 21.24
C ARG A 543 -12.82 -12.66 21.02
N VAL A 544 -12.44 -12.97 19.79
CA VAL A 544 -11.98 -14.31 19.38
C VAL A 544 -10.54 -14.19 18.88
N TYR A 545 -9.66 -15.04 19.40
CA TYR A 545 -8.25 -15.10 18.98
C TYR A 545 -8.04 -16.36 18.13
N ASP A 546 -7.75 -16.17 16.85
CA ASP A 546 -7.60 -17.24 15.84
C ASP A 546 -6.14 -17.50 15.42
N GLY A 547 -5.19 -16.74 15.98
CA GLY A 547 -3.77 -16.85 15.63
C GLY A 547 -3.42 -16.08 14.35
N LEU A 548 -2.21 -16.27 13.83
CA LEU A 548 -1.71 -15.46 12.69
C LEU A 548 -1.81 -16.14 11.32
N ASP A 549 -2.15 -17.43 11.26
CA ASP A 549 -2.25 -18.17 10.01
C ASP A 549 -3.50 -17.76 9.23
N GLY A 550 -3.29 -17.03 8.15
CA GLY A 550 -4.36 -16.46 7.36
C GLY A 550 -5.06 -17.41 6.40
N LEU A 551 -4.66 -18.68 6.31
CA LEU A 551 -5.31 -19.68 5.44
C LEU A 551 -6.24 -20.66 6.18
N VAL A 552 -6.42 -20.49 7.49
CA VAL A 552 -7.32 -21.34 8.30
C VAL A 552 -8.76 -21.30 7.76
N TRP A 553 -9.21 -20.14 7.29
CA TRP A 553 -10.55 -20.00 6.69
C TRP A 553 -10.72 -20.92 5.47
N LEU A 554 -9.70 -21.03 4.62
CA LEU A 554 -9.75 -21.81 3.39
C LEU A 554 -9.86 -23.30 3.71
N LYS A 555 -9.12 -23.78 4.71
CA LYS A 555 -9.23 -25.14 5.21
C LYS A 555 -10.63 -25.45 5.75
N ASN A 556 -11.26 -24.47 6.41
CA ASN A 556 -12.57 -24.67 7.03
C ASN A 556 -13.72 -24.60 6.02
N GLN A 557 -13.64 -23.71 5.02
CA GLN A 557 -14.71 -23.50 4.04
C GLN A 557 -14.56 -24.39 2.79
N TYR A 558 -13.32 -24.63 2.34
CA TYR A 558 -13.01 -25.41 1.13
C TYR A 558 -11.96 -26.51 1.44
N PRO A 559 -12.28 -27.50 2.30
CA PRO A 559 -11.31 -28.51 2.75
C PRO A 559 -10.73 -29.36 1.61
N ASP A 560 -11.51 -29.62 0.57
CA ASP A 560 -11.09 -30.41 -0.59
C ASP A 560 -10.06 -29.66 -1.45
N ASP A 561 -10.33 -28.39 -1.74
CA ASP A 561 -9.38 -27.53 -2.46
C ASP A 561 -8.15 -27.20 -1.63
N TRP A 562 -8.29 -27.08 -0.32
CA TRP A 562 -7.15 -26.91 0.59
C TRP A 562 -6.14 -28.05 0.44
N GLU A 563 -6.59 -29.31 0.43
CA GLU A 563 -5.69 -30.45 0.21
C GLU A 563 -5.13 -30.47 -1.23
N GLY A 564 -5.93 -30.07 -2.23
CA GLY A 564 -5.46 -29.90 -3.61
C GLY A 564 -4.36 -28.85 -3.76
N ILE A 565 -4.52 -27.68 -3.13
CA ILE A 565 -3.53 -26.59 -3.07
C ILE A 565 -2.25 -27.08 -2.39
N ARG A 566 -2.37 -27.80 -1.27
CA ARG A 566 -1.19 -28.40 -0.60
C ARG A 566 -0.47 -29.39 -1.50
N TRP A 567 -1.20 -30.23 -2.22
CA TRP A 567 -0.63 -31.17 -3.17
C TRP A 567 0.10 -30.45 -4.31
N LEU A 568 -0.53 -29.44 -4.93
CA LEU A 568 0.07 -28.62 -5.99
C LEU A 568 1.37 -27.95 -5.53
N ASN A 569 1.36 -27.33 -4.34
CA ASN A 569 2.53 -26.69 -3.75
C ASN A 569 3.70 -27.67 -3.54
N GLN A 570 3.44 -28.97 -3.28
CA GLN A 570 4.49 -29.98 -3.18
C GLN A 570 5.12 -30.36 -4.54
N GLN A 571 4.40 -30.15 -5.66
CA GLN A 571 4.87 -30.47 -7.01
C GLN A 571 5.79 -29.39 -7.61
N GLN A 572 5.85 -28.19 -7.03
CA GLN A 572 6.51 -26.99 -7.61
C GLN A 572 8.05 -26.98 -7.54
N LYS A 573 8.72 -28.11 -7.27
CA LYS A 573 10.17 -28.13 -6.97
C LYS A 573 11.09 -27.69 -8.13
N TYR A 574 10.63 -27.71 -9.38
CA TYR A 574 11.50 -27.46 -10.56
C TYR A 574 10.89 -26.59 -11.67
N THR A 575 9.56 -26.56 -11.80
CA THR A 575 8.86 -25.81 -12.86
C THR A 575 7.60 -25.20 -12.30
N LEU A 576 7.19 -24.05 -12.83
CA LEU A 576 5.89 -23.41 -12.58
C LEU A 576 4.88 -23.90 -13.63
N PRO A 577 4.12 -24.98 -13.37
CA PRO A 577 3.12 -25.44 -14.32
C PRO A 577 1.97 -24.43 -14.46
N VAL A 578 1.41 -24.35 -15.66
CA VAL A 578 0.14 -23.66 -15.87
C VAL A 578 -0.98 -24.60 -15.42
N ILE A 579 -1.92 -24.06 -14.65
CA ILE A 579 -3.15 -24.73 -14.24
C ILE A 579 -4.33 -24.13 -14.99
N VAL A 580 -5.50 -24.76 -14.89
CA VAL A 580 -6.76 -24.09 -15.18
C VAL A 580 -7.78 -24.40 -14.10
N GLU A 581 -8.46 -23.34 -13.68
CA GLU A 581 -9.54 -23.32 -12.69
C GLU A 581 -10.63 -22.35 -13.19
N ALA A 582 -11.78 -22.33 -12.51
CA ALA A 582 -12.85 -21.39 -12.81
C ALA A 582 -12.43 -19.93 -12.57
N ASP A 583 -12.63 -19.07 -13.59
CA ASP A 583 -12.52 -17.61 -13.46
C ASP A 583 -13.68 -17.06 -12.62
N GLY A 584 -13.62 -15.81 -12.18
CA GLY A 584 -14.77 -15.18 -11.51
C GLY A 584 -14.62 -13.69 -11.30
N ASP A 585 -15.72 -13.06 -10.89
CA ASP A 585 -15.73 -11.61 -10.67
C ASP A 585 -14.86 -11.22 -9.46
N SER A 586 -14.46 -9.95 -9.42
CA SER A 586 -13.60 -9.46 -8.34
C SER A 586 -14.24 -9.64 -6.98
N TYR A 587 -13.43 -9.99 -5.97
CA TYR A 587 -13.86 -10.18 -4.59
C TYR A 587 -14.77 -11.40 -4.35
N THR A 588 -14.77 -12.35 -5.30
CA THR A 588 -15.37 -13.68 -5.14
C THR A 588 -14.31 -14.72 -4.80
N ASP A 589 -14.71 -15.92 -4.38
CA ASP A 589 -13.76 -16.99 -4.02
C ASP A 589 -13.22 -17.78 -5.23
N TYR A 590 -13.61 -17.40 -6.46
CA TYR A 590 -13.04 -17.91 -7.70
C TYR A 590 -11.56 -17.50 -7.84
N ALA A 591 -10.80 -18.27 -8.62
CA ALA A 591 -9.35 -18.10 -8.81
C ALA A 591 -8.48 -18.27 -7.53
N ARG A 592 -9.02 -18.95 -6.50
CA ARG A 592 -8.30 -19.20 -5.23
C ARG A 592 -7.11 -20.14 -5.40
N ILE A 593 -7.16 -21.11 -6.31
CA ILE A 593 -6.11 -22.13 -6.39
C ILE A 593 -4.84 -21.49 -6.95
N SER A 594 -4.93 -20.70 -8.02
CA SER A 594 -3.83 -19.88 -8.55
C SER A 594 -3.36 -18.85 -7.53
N ALA A 595 -4.25 -18.17 -6.81
CA ALA A 595 -3.87 -17.22 -5.76
C ALA A 595 -3.03 -17.89 -4.66
N PHE A 596 -3.46 -19.03 -4.11
CA PHE A 596 -2.79 -19.68 -2.97
C PHE A 596 -1.66 -20.64 -3.36
N THR A 597 -1.48 -20.93 -4.65
CA THR A 597 -0.32 -21.69 -5.16
C THR A 597 0.71 -20.82 -5.85
N GLY A 598 0.33 -19.63 -6.33
CA GLY A 598 1.14 -18.77 -7.20
C GLY A 598 1.35 -19.36 -8.59
N LEU A 599 0.54 -20.35 -9.00
CA LEU A 599 0.60 -20.96 -10.33
C LEU A 599 -0.22 -20.14 -11.33
N PRO A 600 0.28 -19.90 -12.55
CA PRO A 600 -0.51 -19.26 -13.60
C PRO A 600 -1.75 -20.06 -13.97
N THR A 601 -2.91 -19.40 -14.02
CA THR A 601 -4.13 -19.88 -14.69
C THR A 601 -4.39 -19.11 -15.98
N ILE A 602 -5.23 -19.64 -16.88
CA ILE A 602 -5.57 -19.00 -18.16
C ILE A 602 -6.08 -17.57 -17.93
N ILE A 603 -7.06 -17.43 -17.04
CA ILE A 603 -7.58 -16.14 -16.58
C ILE A 603 -8.12 -16.28 -15.14
N GLY A 604 -7.75 -15.36 -14.26
CA GLY A 604 -8.26 -15.27 -12.88
C GLY A 604 -9.43 -14.29 -12.76
N TRP A 605 -9.24 -13.16 -12.07
CA TRP A 605 -10.25 -12.10 -11.97
C TRP A 605 -10.23 -11.16 -13.19
N PRO A 606 -11.25 -11.18 -14.07
CA PRO A 606 -11.20 -10.50 -15.36
C PRO A 606 -11.15 -8.98 -15.27
N VAL A 607 -11.82 -8.36 -14.30
CA VAL A 607 -11.82 -6.89 -14.15
C VAL A 607 -10.44 -6.37 -13.72
N HIS A 608 -9.72 -7.13 -12.90
CA HIS A 608 -8.36 -6.79 -12.50
C HIS A 608 -7.41 -6.91 -13.69
N GLU A 609 -7.50 -8.02 -14.44
CA GLU A 609 -6.73 -8.20 -15.67
C GLU A 609 -7.08 -7.15 -16.72
N TRP A 610 -8.36 -6.78 -16.87
CA TRP A 610 -8.76 -5.70 -17.76
C TRP A 610 -8.07 -4.39 -17.39
N LEU A 611 -8.08 -4.03 -16.10
CA LEU A 611 -7.37 -2.85 -15.62
C LEU A 611 -5.89 -2.93 -15.99
N TRP A 612 -5.22 -4.03 -15.66
CA TRP A 612 -3.77 -4.13 -15.87
C TRP A 612 -3.37 -4.26 -17.33
N ARG A 613 -4.17 -4.89 -18.18
CA ARG A 613 -3.88 -5.00 -19.62
C ARG A 613 -4.30 -3.74 -20.40
N GLY A 614 -5.12 -2.88 -19.80
CA GLY A 614 -5.62 -1.64 -20.41
C GLY A 614 -6.70 -1.85 -21.48
N THR A 615 -7.06 -3.10 -21.79
CA THR A 615 -8.12 -3.46 -22.74
C THR A 615 -8.79 -4.77 -22.33
N TYR A 616 -10.09 -4.88 -22.62
CA TYR A 616 -10.86 -6.11 -22.41
C TYR A 616 -10.69 -7.11 -23.57
N ASP A 617 -10.12 -6.68 -24.70
CA ASP A 617 -9.99 -7.50 -25.92
C ASP A 617 -9.10 -8.73 -25.74
N VAL A 618 -8.16 -8.68 -24.80
CA VAL A 618 -7.29 -9.82 -24.44
C VAL A 618 -7.84 -10.66 -23.29
N VAL A 619 -8.85 -10.15 -22.58
CA VAL A 619 -9.44 -10.79 -21.41
C VAL A 619 -10.67 -11.60 -21.81
N ALA A 620 -11.57 -11.02 -22.61
CA ALA A 620 -12.82 -11.66 -23.02
C ALA A 620 -12.61 -13.02 -23.71
N PRO A 621 -11.67 -13.18 -24.68
CA PRO A 621 -11.45 -14.48 -25.33
C PRO A 621 -11.00 -15.56 -24.35
N ARG A 622 -10.13 -15.21 -23.39
CA ARG A 622 -9.63 -16.17 -22.39
C ARG A 622 -10.72 -16.70 -21.47
N ARG A 623 -11.68 -15.83 -21.08
CA ARG A 623 -12.84 -16.27 -20.30
C ARG A 623 -13.68 -17.27 -21.08
N GLU A 624 -13.91 -16.99 -22.35
CA GLU A 624 -14.67 -17.88 -23.23
C GLU A 624 -13.92 -19.20 -23.46
N GLU A 625 -12.59 -19.18 -23.61
CA GLU A 625 -11.76 -20.39 -23.71
C GLU A 625 -11.83 -21.24 -22.43
N VAL A 626 -11.80 -20.64 -21.23
CA VAL A 626 -11.99 -21.40 -19.98
C VAL A 626 -13.39 -22.03 -19.93
N ARG A 627 -14.43 -21.28 -20.32
CA ARG A 627 -15.80 -21.82 -20.40
C ARG A 627 -15.88 -22.99 -21.38
N GLN A 628 -15.35 -22.86 -22.59
CA GLN A 628 -15.32 -23.92 -23.60
C GLN A 628 -14.49 -25.13 -23.12
N MET A 629 -13.38 -24.89 -22.43
CA MET A 629 -12.55 -25.94 -21.84
C MET A 629 -13.35 -26.77 -20.83
N TYR A 630 -14.26 -26.18 -20.05
CA TYR A 630 -15.14 -26.93 -19.14
C TYR A 630 -16.40 -27.51 -19.81
N GLU A 631 -17.10 -26.76 -20.67
CA GLU A 631 -18.45 -27.11 -21.15
C GLU A 631 -18.50 -27.77 -22.54
N SER A 632 -17.47 -27.62 -23.38
CA SER A 632 -17.50 -28.17 -24.74
C SER A 632 -17.44 -29.70 -24.73
N GLU A 633 -18.26 -30.36 -25.55
CA GLU A 633 -18.16 -31.80 -25.82
C GLU A 633 -16.99 -32.15 -26.77
N ASP A 634 -16.47 -31.15 -27.50
CA ASP A 634 -15.35 -31.33 -28.43
C ASP A 634 -14.02 -31.48 -27.66
N VAL A 635 -13.54 -32.72 -27.60
CA VAL A 635 -12.26 -33.10 -27.00
C VAL A 635 -11.08 -32.47 -27.74
N GLY A 636 -11.18 -32.30 -29.08
CA GLY A 636 -10.14 -31.68 -29.91
C GLY A 636 -10.00 -30.19 -29.62
N LEU A 637 -11.13 -29.48 -29.53
CA LEU A 637 -11.14 -28.08 -29.09
C LEU A 637 -10.56 -27.93 -27.68
N THR A 638 -11.02 -28.76 -26.73
CA THR A 638 -10.51 -28.75 -25.34
C THR A 638 -8.99 -28.97 -25.31
N ARG A 639 -8.48 -29.96 -26.07
CA ARG A 639 -7.04 -30.21 -26.21
C ARG A 639 -6.29 -29.00 -26.77
N SER A 640 -6.81 -28.37 -27.83
CA SER A 640 -6.16 -27.22 -28.45
C SER A 640 -6.03 -26.03 -27.50
N ILE A 641 -7.03 -25.79 -26.65
CA ILE A 641 -6.99 -24.74 -25.61
C ILE A 641 -5.96 -25.09 -24.54
N LEU A 642 -5.94 -26.34 -24.06
CA LEU A 642 -4.97 -26.76 -23.05
C LEU A 642 -3.53 -26.65 -23.56
N GLU A 643 -3.29 -27.02 -24.83
CA GLU A 643 -1.98 -26.95 -25.48
C GLU A 643 -1.53 -25.50 -25.73
N SER A 644 -2.44 -24.59 -26.13
CA SER A 644 -2.09 -23.19 -26.42
C SER A 644 -1.53 -22.44 -25.21
N TYR A 645 -1.96 -22.81 -24.00
CA TYR A 645 -1.47 -22.26 -22.74
C TYR A 645 -0.44 -23.14 -22.02
N GLY A 646 -0.14 -24.34 -22.55
CA GLY A 646 0.73 -25.31 -21.89
C GLY A 646 0.19 -25.77 -20.54
N VAL A 647 -1.12 -25.97 -20.43
CA VAL A 647 -1.80 -26.39 -19.19
C VAL A 647 -1.34 -27.80 -18.81
N LYS A 648 -0.76 -27.92 -17.61
CA LYS A 648 -0.34 -29.21 -17.05
C LYS A 648 -1.41 -29.84 -16.17
N TYR A 649 -2.17 -29.01 -15.45
CA TYR A 649 -3.19 -29.48 -14.53
C TYR A 649 -4.54 -28.79 -14.77
N VAL A 650 -5.60 -29.60 -14.89
CA VAL A 650 -6.98 -29.15 -14.89
C VAL A 650 -7.59 -29.44 -13.54
N ILE A 651 -8.21 -28.43 -12.94
CA ILE A 651 -8.89 -28.55 -11.65
C ILE A 651 -10.39 -28.67 -11.89
N VAL A 652 -11.02 -29.63 -11.22
CA VAL A 652 -12.46 -29.80 -11.19
C VAL A 652 -12.90 -29.92 -9.73
N GLY A 653 -13.28 -28.78 -9.14
CA GLY A 653 -13.75 -28.66 -7.76
C GLY A 653 -15.22 -28.28 -7.66
N GLU A 654 -15.60 -27.73 -6.51
CA GLU A 654 -16.97 -27.29 -6.26
C GLU A 654 -17.35 -26.06 -7.09
N LEU A 655 -16.46 -25.06 -7.19
CA LEU A 655 -16.77 -23.83 -7.94
C LEU A 655 -16.78 -24.04 -9.46
N GLU A 656 -15.97 -24.95 -9.99
CA GLU A 656 -16.08 -25.33 -11.40
C GLU A 656 -17.46 -25.93 -11.71
N ARG A 657 -17.97 -26.80 -10.83
CA ARG A 657 -19.30 -27.43 -10.98
C ARG A 657 -20.45 -26.43 -10.78
N GLU A 658 -20.28 -25.49 -9.87
CA GLU A 658 -21.26 -24.43 -9.62
C GLU A 658 -21.38 -23.50 -10.83
N LYS A 659 -20.24 -23.08 -11.39
CA LYS A 659 -20.21 -22.11 -12.49
C LYS A 659 -20.57 -22.73 -13.84
N TYR A 660 -20.00 -23.88 -14.18
CA TYR A 660 -20.15 -24.50 -15.49
C TYR A 660 -21.21 -25.60 -15.42
N THR A 661 -22.48 -25.21 -15.56
CA THR A 661 -23.62 -26.14 -15.40
C THR A 661 -23.68 -27.23 -16.48
N ALA A 662 -23.03 -27.00 -17.63
CA ALA A 662 -22.87 -27.98 -18.70
C ALA A 662 -21.48 -28.65 -18.69
N LEU A 663 -20.83 -28.75 -17.51
CA LEU A 663 -19.48 -29.30 -17.35
C LEU A 663 -19.36 -30.74 -17.88
N GLN A 664 -18.38 -30.96 -18.74
CA GLN A 664 -18.08 -32.25 -19.37
C GLN A 664 -16.90 -32.95 -18.68
N GLU A 665 -17.06 -33.47 -17.45
CA GLU A 665 -15.94 -34.02 -16.67
C GLU A 665 -15.26 -35.25 -17.30
N ALA A 666 -16.06 -36.11 -17.94
CA ALA A 666 -15.57 -37.39 -18.48
C ALA A 666 -14.43 -37.21 -19.50
N LYS A 667 -14.39 -36.08 -20.22
CA LYS A 667 -13.35 -35.81 -21.22
C LYS A 667 -11.97 -35.63 -20.60
N PHE A 668 -11.87 -35.17 -19.35
CA PHE A 668 -10.57 -34.99 -18.69
C PHE A 668 -9.89 -36.31 -18.38
N SER A 669 -10.65 -37.40 -18.21
CA SER A 669 -10.11 -38.75 -18.09
C SER A 669 -9.57 -39.31 -19.42
N ALA A 670 -10.05 -38.77 -20.56
CA ALA A 670 -9.52 -39.10 -21.88
C ALA A 670 -8.30 -38.24 -22.27
N LEU A 671 -8.25 -37.00 -21.78
CA LEU A 671 -7.16 -36.05 -22.04
C LEU A 671 -5.97 -36.20 -21.08
N GLY A 672 -6.18 -36.81 -19.92
CA GLY A 672 -5.18 -36.90 -18.86
C GLY A 672 -5.50 -37.94 -17.80
N THR A 673 -4.72 -37.92 -16.72
CA THR A 673 -4.85 -38.84 -15.59
C THR A 673 -5.22 -38.07 -14.32
N ALA A 674 -6.20 -38.53 -13.56
CA ALA A 674 -6.47 -38.01 -12.23
C ALA A 674 -5.27 -38.34 -11.31
N VAL A 675 -4.54 -37.30 -10.89
CA VAL A 675 -3.32 -37.42 -10.05
C VAL A 675 -3.57 -37.05 -8.60
N PHE A 676 -4.71 -36.43 -8.32
CA PHE A 676 -5.17 -36.11 -6.98
C PHE A 676 -6.71 -36.12 -6.96
N THR A 677 -7.27 -36.73 -5.91
CA THR A 677 -8.70 -36.75 -5.64
C THR A 677 -8.90 -36.64 -4.14
N HIS A 678 -9.67 -35.64 -3.70
CA HIS A 678 -10.12 -35.52 -2.32
C HIS A 678 -11.52 -34.89 -2.30
N GLY A 679 -12.50 -35.60 -1.74
CA GLY A 679 -13.89 -35.15 -1.73
C GLY A 679 -14.39 -34.78 -3.13
N LYS A 680 -14.80 -33.53 -3.32
CA LYS A 680 -15.27 -32.99 -4.61
C LYS A 680 -14.13 -32.54 -5.54
N THR A 681 -12.92 -32.35 -5.04
CA THR A 681 -11.82 -31.78 -5.84
C THR A 681 -11.00 -32.88 -6.52
N VAL A 682 -10.94 -32.80 -7.85
CA VAL A 682 -10.12 -33.68 -8.69
C VAL A 682 -9.14 -32.83 -9.49
N ILE A 683 -7.87 -33.24 -9.50
CA ILE A 683 -6.83 -32.62 -10.33
C ILE A 683 -6.38 -33.62 -11.38
N TYR A 684 -6.59 -33.26 -12.65
CA TYR A 684 -6.16 -34.05 -13.79
C TYR A 684 -4.82 -33.52 -14.30
N ARG A 685 -3.82 -34.40 -14.42
CA ARG A 685 -2.59 -34.11 -15.16
C ARG A 685 -2.83 -34.41 -16.62
N ILE A 686 -2.67 -33.42 -17.49
CA ILE A 686 -2.86 -33.57 -18.93
C ILE A 686 -1.67 -34.33 -19.54
N ASN A 687 -1.98 -35.25 -20.44
CA ASN A 687 -0.96 -36.01 -21.16
C ASN A 687 -0.21 -35.08 -22.12
N GLU A 688 1.11 -35.18 -22.13
CA GLU A 688 1.93 -34.47 -23.14
C GLU A 688 1.52 -34.96 -24.53
N ALA A 689 1.44 -34.04 -25.50
CA ALA A 689 1.17 -34.40 -26.89
C ALA A 689 2.27 -35.38 -27.37
N PRO A 690 1.90 -36.42 -28.14
CA PRO A 690 2.85 -37.42 -28.63
C PRO A 690 3.95 -36.84 -29.52
#